data_AF-A0A848IZC4-F1
#
_entry.id   AF-A0A848IZC4-F1
#
_cell.length_a   1.000
_cell.length_b   1.000
_cell.length_c   1.000
_cell.angle_alpha   90.00
_cell.angle_beta   90.00
_cell.angle_gamma   90.00
#
_symmetry.space_group_name_H-M   'P 1'
#
loop_
_entity.id
_entity.type
_entity.pdbx_description
1 polymer ?
#
loop_
_entity_poly.entity_id
_entity_poly.type
_entity_poly.pdbx_seq_one_letter_code
_entity_poly.pdbx_strand_id
1 'polypeptide(L)'
;MIVFVSHTIKSLRFLVFLSLLTGSLTAQDRINYDLTNYKDQEGLKVTVLKNKLELTWEGKSAHFKILFMVQDGIPVISRLENSTNSVHWNLMEENLIPEYRIVSGVRRVTQQQTESIEKLGIPLTAKKIDEIKWDAFWDAPLYISDEPPLSHASSIPAEKPFANHPGMPRNFKEVSRTTAVYNVKKCRVLTEGTRIKIIFENVNAGIFAGYLQYDIYKGSNLVRQTLIAKTEETSVAFKYDAGLTGLSAHKGKMVWRDITNQWQSHVFNDYVNSEPVIIKSNNRLIAAELESGSITSFPPPHSFYWARESEQNLGYAWYRLDSNKEFSFGIRQAEHEEDPEFYHNFALYNARPGTWQKMPVFFYLSPGSGQEAVESTLKFTNSDKFKPLPGHKVMGAHYHVGLVKRLKKKGGLDQRINDVATMKAIGVNIYGVIDGARGPGRHDKGELFLKDLEEYYEAARSQSDENFLLMPNDENSTGGRPPFLGGHYDIIISKPLYWKPSRAAGQPLSEEHPKYGKVYNIGTPADLMSMAEIENVLISMPHPDTKRSSGFPQAIMDSAYFMHENYFGLGYRWGMGIDASASRLGEYRFLKIWDHTNNRMVKNGKSLKFALAISESRSDIGERGKPPYDDTYGMSPVNYLQLDHVPTIDDMSPIVNTLKAGNFFVTTGEVLIPSYQIKGEGNQKTIIADIMWTFPLDFVEIVWGDGEKTGSIIIPTSDLSSFGRKTFEIPFDAKGMKWVRFAAWDVATNGALVQPIRLKSVD
;
A
#
# COMPACT_ATOMS: atom_id res chain seq x y z
N MET A 1 -28.65 -47.02 57.50
CA MET A 1 -30.07 -46.64 57.35
C MET A 1 -30.10 -45.49 56.34
N ILE A 2 -30.24 -45.71 55.03
CA ILE A 2 -31.43 -46.12 54.26
C ILE A 2 -32.68 -45.37 54.70
N VAL A 3 -33.17 -44.43 53.86
CA VAL A 3 -34.47 -44.37 53.12
C VAL A 3 -34.40 -43.10 52.24
N PHE A 4 -34.10 -43.20 50.94
CA PHE A 4 -35.01 -43.22 49.77
C PHE A 4 -36.10 -42.13 49.70
N VAL A 5 -35.96 -41.19 48.76
CA VAL A 5 -37.08 -40.53 48.06
C VAL A 5 -36.76 -40.46 46.56
N SER A 6 -37.80 -40.80 45.79
CA SER A 6 -37.86 -41.13 44.37
C SER A 6 -37.63 -39.93 43.44
N HIS A 7 -37.05 -40.19 42.26
CA HIS A 7 -37.22 -39.37 41.06
C HIS A 7 -37.62 -40.25 39.88
N THR A 8 -38.58 -39.73 39.14
CA THR A 8 -39.45 -40.37 38.17
C THR A 8 -38.73 -40.67 36.86
N ILE A 9 -38.91 -41.89 36.35
CA ILE A 9 -38.45 -42.38 35.04
C ILE A 9 -39.37 -41.86 33.95
N LYS A 10 -38.82 -41.21 32.92
CA LYS A 10 -39.40 -41.16 31.56
C LYS A 10 -38.30 -41.35 30.51
N SER A 11 -38.26 -42.58 30.01
CA SER A 11 -37.88 -43.06 28.69
C SER A 11 -37.46 -42.02 27.63
N LEU A 12 -36.21 -42.10 27.17
CA LEU A 12 -35.81 -41.63 25.85
C LEU A 12 -35.21 -42.79 25.04
N ARG A 13 -35.82 -43.05 23.89
CA ARG A 13 -35.52 -44.15 22.96
C ARG A 13 -34.15 -43.94 22.32
N PHE A 14 -33.29 -44.95 22.42
CA PHE A 14 -32.07 -45.08 21.62
C PHE A 14 -32.49 -45.48 20.19
N LEU A 15 -32.30 -44.58 19.21
CA LEU A 15 -32.42 -44.92 17.79
C LEU A 15 -31.01 -45.15 17.25
N VAL A 16 -30.67 -46.42 17.02
CA VAL A 16 -29.46 -46.83 16.31
C VAL A 16 -29.71 -46.55 14.82
N PHE A 17 -29.09 -45.50 14.27
CA PHE A 17 -29.03 -45.30 12.82
C PHE A 17 -27.82 -46.04 12.27
N LEU A 18 -28.10 -47.17 11.62
CA LEU A 18 -27.16 -47.93 10.80
C LEU A 18 -27.04 -47.20 9.45
N SER A 19 -26.00 -46.39 9.26
CA SER A 19 -25.69 -45.78 7.96
C SER A 19 -24.95 -46.79 7.09
N LEU A 20 -25.67 -47.37 6.13
CA LEU A 20 -25.09 -48.05 4.97
C LEU A 20 -24.23 -47.05 4.18
N LEU A 21 -22.92 -47.29 4.13
CA LEU A 21 -22.03 -46.69 3.13
C LEU A 21 -22.48 -47.16 1.75
N THR A 22 -23.22 -46.31 1.05
CA THR A 22 -23.28 -46.34 -0.41
C THR A 22 -22.29 -45.30 -0.91
N GLY A 23 -21.28 -45.75 -1.65
CA GLY A 23 -20.33 -44.86 -2.31
C GLY A 23 -21.09 -43.92 -3.25
N SER A 24 -21.24 -42.67 -2.83
CA SER A 24 -21.80 -41.63 -3.69
C SER A 24 -20.72 -41.28 -4.71
N LEU A 25 -20.91 -41.71 -5.96
CA LEU A 25 -20.32 -41.04 -7.11
C LEU A 25 -20.79 -39.58 -7.02
N THR A 26 -19.91 -38.67 -6.61
CA THR A 26 -20.20 -37.23 -6.63
C THR A 26 -20.51 -36.84 -8.08
N ALA A 27 -21.73 -36.40 -8.33
CA ALA A 27 -22.16 -36.00 -9.66
C ALA A 27 -21.45 -34.68 -10.00
N GLN A 28 -20.66 -34.67 -11.08
CA GLN A 28 -20.05 -33.45 -11.59
C GLN A 28 -21.13 -32.51 -12.10
N ASP A 29 -21.18 -31.27 -11.59
CA ASP A 29 -22.15 -30.26 -12.04
C ASP A 29 -21.94 -29.93 -13.52
N ARG A 30 -22.99 -29.97 -14.34
CA ARG A 30 -22.89 -29.50 -15.74
C ARG A 30 -22.66 -27.99 -15.75
N ILE A 31 -21.44 -27.56 -16.09
CA ILE A 31 -21.06 -26.16 -16.16
C ILE A 31 -21.14 -25.68 -17.60
N ASN A 32 -21.65 -24.45 -17.77
CA ASN A 32 -21.52 -23.75 -19.04
C ASN A 32 -20.13 -23.08 -19.11
N TYR A 33 -19.25 -23.63 -19.94
CA TYR A 33 -17.96 -23.02 -20.28
C TYR A 33 -18.12 -22.13 -21.51
N ASP A 34 -18.06 -20.81 -21.30
CA ASP A 34 -18.19 -19.79 -22.33
C ASP A 34 -16.80 -19.36 -22.81
N LEU A 35 -16.44 -19.83 -24.01
CA LEU A 35 -15.19 -19.54 -24.70
C LEU A 35 -15.34 -18.47 -25.79
N THR A 36 -16.45 -17.71 -25.81
CA THR A 36 -16.74 -16.76 -26.90
C THR A 36 -15.65 -15.70 -27.09
N ASN A 37 -15.00 -15.29 -26.00
CA ASN A 37 -13.90 -14.31 -26.00
C ASN A 37 -12.51 -14.95 -25.81
N TYR A 38 -12.42 -16.27 -25.89
CA TYR A 38 -11.17 -16.99 -25.90
C TYR A 38 -10.60 -17.01 -27.32
N LYS A 39 -9.29 -16.77 -27.42
CA LYS A 39 -8.50 -16.92 -28.63
C LYS A 39 -7.29 -17.79 -28.30
N ASP A 40 -7.10 -18.84 -29.09
CA ASP A 40 -5.99 -19.78 -28.91
C ASP A 40 -4.64 -19.08 -29.12
N GLN A 41 -3.64 -19.48 -28.33
CA GLN A 41 -2.29 -18.94 -28.40
C GLN A 41 -1.26 -20.05 -28.29
N GLU A 42 -0.18 -19.93 -29.07
CA GLU A 42 0.99 -20.80 -28.87
C GLU A 42 1.54 -20.61 -27.45
N GLY A 43 1.89 -21.71 -26.78
CA GLY A 43 2.39 -21.69 -25.40
C GLY A 43 1.38 -21.25 -24.33
N LEU A 44 0.10 -21.03 -24.65
CA LEU A 44 -0.97 -20.74 -23.70
C LEU A 44 -2.32 -21.19 -24.28
N LYS A 45 -2.78 -22.38 -23.87
CA LYS A 45 -3.94 -23.05 -24.45
C LYS A 45 -4.97 -23.42 -23.42
N VAL A 46 -6.24 -23.33 -23.81
CA VAL A 46 -7.41 -23.74 -23.04
C VAL A 46 -8.25 -24.71 -23.86
N THR A 47 -8.65 -25.83 -23.26
CA THR A 47 -9.56 -26.82 -23.86
C THR A 47 -10.59 -27.25 -22.83
N VAL A 48 -11.83 -27.51 -23.27
CA VAL A 48 -12.88 -28.11 -22.42
C VAL A 48 -13.03 -29.59 -22.79
N LEU A 49 -12.76 -30.49 -21.84
CA LEU A 49 -12.88 -31.94 -22.03
C LEU A 49 -13.67 -32.54 -20.87
N LYS A 50 -14.72 -33.31 -21.18
CA LYS A 50 -15.56 -34.02 -20.18
C LYS A 50 -15.95 -33.10 -19.00
N ASN A 51 -16.40 -31.89 -19.33
CA ASN A 51 -16.86 -30.89 -18.36
C ASN A 51 -15.76 -30.40 -17.38
N LYS A 52 -14.49 -30.51 -17.78
CA LYS A 52 -13.34 -29.90 -17.13
C LYS A 52 -12.69 -28.90 -18.07
N LEU A 53 -12.20 -27.79 -17.54
CA LEU A 53 -11.42 -26.80 -18.26
C LEU A 53 -9.94 -27.08 -18.03
N GLU A 54 -9.27 -27.58 -19.05
CA GLU A 54 -7.82 -27.76 -19.06
C GLU A 54 -7.15 -26.50 -19.59
N LEU A 55 -6.15 -26.02 -18.88
CA LEU A 55 -5.28 -24.92 -19.26
C LEU A 55 -3.84 -25.43 -19.23
N THR A 56 -3.10 -25.23 -20.32
CA THR A 56 -1.65 -25.49 -20.39
C THR A 56 -0.92 -24.21 -20.76
N TRP A 57 0.19 -23.90 -20.11
CA TRP A 57 1.02 -22.76 -20.52
C TRP A 57 2.51 -22.99 -20.30
N GLU A 58 3.29 -22.25 -21.09
CA GLU A 58 4.73 -22.08 -20.95
C GLU A 58 5.00 -21.06 -19.85
N GLY A 59 5.58 -21.52 -18.74
CA GLY A 59 6.15 -20.67 -17.72
C GLY A 59 7.56 -20.21 -18.08
N LYS A 60 8.30 -19.67 -17.10
CA LYS A 60 9.66 -19.16 -17.30
C LYS A 60 10.70 -20.28 -17.46
N SER A 61 10.53 -21.39 -16.74
CA SER A 61 11.50 -22.49 -16.69
C SER A 61 10.86 -23.87 -16.75
N ALA A 62 9.54 -23.94 -16.88
CA ALA A 62 8.75 -25.17 -16.96
C ALA A 62 7.42 -24.88 -17.64
N HIS A 63 6.77 -25.93 -18.09
CA HIS A 63 5.37 -25.91 -18.54
C HIS A 63 4.48 -26.29 -17.36
N PHE A 64 3.28 -25.72 -17.33
CA PHE A 64 2.28 -26.01 -16.31
C PHE A 64 0.96 -26.39 -16.94
N LYS A 65 0.20 -27.21 -16.22
CA LYS A 65 -1.15 -27.59 -16.58
C LYS A 65 -2.04 -27.51 -15.35
N ILE A 66 -3.18 -26.84 -15.51
CA ILE A 66 -4.24 -26.77 -14.50
C ILE A 66 -5.52 -27.34 -15.10
N LEU A 67 -6.17 -28.27 -14.40
CA LEU A 67 -7.51 -28.74 -14.73
C LEU A 67 -8.50 -28.20 -13.71
N PHE A 68 -9.33 -27.24 -14.14
CA PHE A 68 -10.45 -26.77 -13.34
C PHE A 68 -11.69 -27.63 -13.57
N MET A 69 -12.44 -27.86 -12.51
CA MET A 69 -13.80 -28.38 -12.56
C MET A 69 -14.66 -27.67 -11.52
N VAL A 70 -15.97 -27.89 -11.56
CA VAL A 70 -16.86 -27.46 -10.49
C VAL A 70 -17.48 -28.70 -9.86
N GLN A 71 -17.46 -28.72 -8.53
CA GLN A 71 -18.03 -29.77 -7.71
C GLN A 71 -18.93 -29.11 -6.66
N ASP A 72 -20.22 -29.45 -6.64
CA ASP A 72 -21.21 -28.90 -5.72
C ASP A 72 -21.21 -27.35 -5.71
N GLY A 73 -21.10 -26.74 -6.89
CA GLY A 73 -21.00 -25.28 -7.07
C GLY A 73 -19.64 -24.66 -6.73
N ILE A 74 -18.66 -25.43 -6.25
CA ILE A 74 -17.33 -24.94 -5.85
C ILE A 74 -16.34 -25.12 -7.01
N PRO A 75 -15.60 -24.07 -7.42
CA PRO A 75 -14.51 -24.22 -8.37
C PRO A 75 -13.32 -24.93 -7.71
N VAL A 76 -12.88 -26.03 -8.33
CA VAL A 76 -11.80 -26.90 -7.84
C VAL A 76 -10.71 -26.98 -8.90
N ILE A 77 -9.45 -26.76 -8.50
CA ILE A 77 -8.29 -27.20 -9.29
C ILE A 77 -8.15 -28.70 -9.03
N SER A 78 -8.78 -29.49 -9.89
CA SER A 78 -8.79 -30.95 -9.77
C SER A 78 -7.41 -31.57 -9.98
N ARG A 79 -6.55 -30.96 -10.81
CA ARG A 79 -5.14 -31.34 -10.97
C ARG A 79 -4.30 -30.11 -11.27
N LEU A 80 -3.14 -30.05 -10.64
CA LEU A 80 -2.06 -29.13 -10.95
C LEU A 80 -0.81 -29.95 -11.31
N GLU A 81 -0.25 -29.71 -12.49
CA GLU A 81 0.90 -30.46 -12.98
C GLU A 81 1.99 -29.53 -13.52
N ASN A 82 3.23 -30.00 -13.50
CA ASN A 82 4.34 -29.37 -14.19
C ASN A 82 5.04 -30.34 -15.15
N SER A 83 5.84 -29.77 -16.05
CA SER A 83 6.72 -30.52 -16.94
C SER A 83 7.92 -29.68 -17.34
N THR A 84 9.10 -30.28 -17.42
CA THR A 84 10.31 -29.62 -17.94
C THR A 84 10.45 -29.73 -19.46
N ASN A 85 9.71 -30.66 -20.09
CA ASN A 85 9.82 -30.94 -21.53
C ASN A 85 8.47 -30.99 -22.26
N SER A 86 7.35 -30.68 -21.59
CA SER A 86 5.97 -30.75 -22.09
C SER A 86 5.48 -32.13 -22.56
N VAL A 87 6.28 -33.18 -22.36
CA VAL A 87 5.94 -34.57 -22.72
C VAL A 87 5.51 -35.37 -21.49
N HIS A 88 6.32 -35.31 -20.41
CA HIS A 88 6.04 -36.01 -19.16
C HIS A 88 5.52 -35.02 -18.12
N TRP A 89 4.31 -35.23 -17.65
CA TRP A 89 3.64 -34.36 -16.68
C TRP A 89 3.70 -34.97 -15.29
N ASN A 90 4.24 -34.22 -14.32
CA ASN A 90 4.30 -34.62 -12.91
C ASN A 90 3.16 -33.95 -12.15
N LEU A 91 2.41 -34.74 -11.38
CA LEU A 91 1.35 -34.23 -10.51
C LEU A 91 1.98 -33.48 -9.33
N MET A 92 1.74 -32.17 -9.24
CA MET A 92 2.15 -31.37 -8.08
C MET A 92 1.16 -31.56 -6.94
N GLU A 93 -0.14 -31.40 -7.22
CA GLU A 93 -1.22 -31.54 -6.25
C GLU A 93 -2.57 -31.71 -6.97
N GLU A 94 -3.59 -32.13 -6.24
CA GLU A 94 -4.96 -32.29 -6.74
C GLU A 94 -6.00 -31.81 -5.73
N ASN A 95 -7.23 -31.57 -6.21
CA ASN A 95 -8.39 -31.19 -5.40
C ASN A 95 -8.20 -29.88 -4.59
N LEU A 96 -7.48 -28.90 -5.13
CA LEU A 96 -7.28 -27.62 -4.46
C LEU A 96 -8.52 -26.74 -4.58
N ILE A 97 -8.91 -26.13 -3.45
CA ILE A 97 -10.07 -25.25 -3.36
C ILE A 97 -9.62 -23.85 -2.92
N PRO A 98 -10.13 -22.78 -3.54
CA PRO A 98 -9.86 -21.42 -3.10
C PRO A 98 -10.53 -21.11 -1.75
N GLU A 99 -9.76 -20.65 -0.77
CA GLU A 99 -10.29 -20.16 0.52
C GLU A 99 -10.17 -18.62 0.57
N TYR A 100 -11.28 -17.95 0.89
CA TYR A 100 -11.33 -16.51 1.16
C TYR A 100 -12.08 -16.27 2.45
N ARG A 101 -11.47 -15.54 3.39
CA ARG A 101 -12.10 -15.11 4.65
C ARG A 101 -12.14 -13.58 4.68
N ILE A 102 -13.33 -13.01 4.77
CA ILE A 102 -13.56 -11.58 4.76
C ILE A 102 -14.03 -11.17 6.15
N VAL A 103 -13.47 -10.06 6.65
CA VAL A 103 -13.96 -9.41 7.86
C VAL A 103 -14.26 -7.96 7.53
N SER A 104 -15.49 -7.54 7.77
CA SER A 104 -15.96 -6.18 7.51
C SER A 104 -16.49 -5.52 8.79
N GLY A 105 -16.32 -4.20 8.87
CA GLY A 105 -16.83 -3.36 9.93
C GLY A 105 -17.33 -2.02 9.39
N VAL A 106 -17.92 -1.21 10.28
CA VAL A 106 -18.47 0.11 9.92
C VAL A 106 -17.37 1.18 9.97
N ARG A 107 -17.13 1.82 8.83
CA ARG A 107 -16.24 2.98 8.67
C ARG A 107 -16.78 4.19 9.45
N ARG A 108 -15.89 4.86 10.19
CA ARG A 108 -16.20 6.07 10.97
C ARG A 108 -15.25 7.22 10.63
N VAL A 109 -15.55 8.42 11.14
CA VAL A 109 -14.64 9.58 11.11
C VAL A 109 -14.20 9.93 12.52
N THR A 110 -12.97 10.40 12.68
CA THR A 110 -12.42 10.78 13.99
C THR A 110 -12.54 12.27 14.26
N GLN A 111 -12.37 12.65 15.53
CA GLN A 111 -12.27 14.06 15.89
C GLN A 111 -11.09 14.74 15.17
N GLN A 112 -9.96 14.06 15.02
CA GLN A 112 -8.81 14.60 14.30
C GLN A 112 -9.15 15.03 12.87
N GLN A 113 -10.03 14.27 12.20
CA GLN A 113 -10.46 14.56 10.84
C GLN A 113 -11.49 15.69 10.79
N THR A 114 -12.44 15.71 11.74
CA THR A 114 -13.57 16.65 11.76
C THR A 114 -13.20 18.04 12.29
N GLU A 115 -12.28 18.13 13.24
CA GLU A 115 -11.86 19.40 13.87
C GLU A 115 -11.39 20.44 12.84
N SER A 116 -10.69 20.01 11.80
CA SER A 116 -10.18 20.91 10.74
C SER A 116 -11.32 21.48 9.89
N ILE A 117 -12.34 20.66 9.61
CA ILE A 117 -13.54 21.05 8.86
C ILE A 117 -14.38 22.05 9.68
N GLU A 118 -14.53 21.79 10.98
CA GLU A 118 -15.26 22.68 11.89
C GLU A 118 -14.56 24.04 12.04
N LYS A 119 -13.22 24.07 12.15
CA LYS A 119 -12.43 25.31 12.18
C LYS A 119 -12.56 26.14 10.90
N LEU A 120 -12.88 25.51 9.77
CA LEU A 120 -13.20 26.19 8.51
C LEU A 120 -14.65 26.70 8.47
N GLY A 121 -15.43 26.51 9.53
CA GLY A 121 -16.84 26.89 9.59
C GLY A 121 -17.76 26.01 8.74
N ILE A 122 -17.28 24.85 8.30
CA ILE A 122 -18.03 23.92 7.45
C ILE A 122 -18.87 22.99 8.35
N PRO A 123 -20.20 22.94 8.18
CA PRO A 123 -21.05 22.11 9.04
C PRO A 123 -20.87 20.61 8.75
N LEU A 124 -20.80 19.81 9.82
CA LEU A 124 -20.72 18.34 9.77
C LEU A 124 -22.08 17.69 9.45
N THR A 125 -22.62 17.98 8.28
CA THR A 125 -23.85 17.35 7.75
C THR A 125 -23.62 15.90 7.33
N ALA A 126 -24.68 15.09 7.19
CA ALA A 126 -24.57 13.71 6.71
C ALA A 126 -23.84 13.62 5.36
N LYS A 127 -24.14 14.53 4.42
CA LYS A 127 -23.43 14.63 3.14
C LYS A 127 -21.93 14.84 3.32
N LYS A 128 -21.52 15.71 4.24
CA LYS A 128 -20.10 15.98 4.50
C LYS A 128 -19.42 14.77 5.14
N ILE A 129 -20.07 14.08 6.06
CA ILE A 129 -19.54 12.85 6.66
C ILE A 129 -19.39 11.75 5.60
N ASP A 130 -20.37 11.59 4.71
CA ASP A 130 -20.30 10.61 3.61
C ASP A 130 -19.20 10.90 2.60
N GLU A 131 -18.84 12.17 2.44
CA GLU A 131 -17.72 12.62 1.60
C GLU A 131 -16.38 12.25 2.24
N ILE A 132 -16.15 12.66 3.51
CA ILE A 132 -14.82 12.60 4.11
C ILE A 132 -14.48 11.24 4.74
N LYS A 133 -15.47 10.40 5.09
CA LYS A 133 -15.21 9.13 5.79
C LYS A 133 -14.29 8.18 5.06
N TRP A 134 -14.20 8.31 3.74
CA TRP A 134 -13.33 7.44 2.94
C TRP A 134 -11.85 7.82 3.02
N ASP A 135 -11.52 8.99 3.56
CA ASP A 135 -10.14 9.43 3.77
C ASP A 135 -9.63 9.12 5.18
N ALA A 136 -10.32 8.22 5.90
CA ALA A 136 -9.97 7.79 7.23
C ALA A 136 -8.53 7.25 7.32
N PHE A 137 -7.80 7.75 8.31
CA PHE A 137 -6.45 7.29 8.68
C PHE A 137 -6.45 6.75 10.11
N TRP A 138 -7.07 7.48 11.03
CA TRP A 138 -7.45 6.98 12.34
C TRP A 138 -8.89 6.49 12.24
N ASP A 139 -9.05 5.18 12.21
CA ASP A 139 -10.28 4.44 12.39
C ASP A 139 -9.86 2.97 12.55
N ALA A 140 -10.35 2.27 13.55
CA ALA A 140 -10.10 0.84 13.72
C ALA A 140 -11.43 0.09 13.69
N PRO A 141 -11.95 -0.26 12.49
CA PRO A 141 -13.30 -0.76 12.30
C PRO A 141 -13.67 -2.00 13.11
N LEU A 142 -12.66 -2.82 13.44
CA LEU A 142 -12.82 -4.10 14.12
C LEU A 142 -12.51 -4.02 15.61
N TYR A 143 -12.03 -2.87 16.11
CA TYR A 143 -11.62 -2.71 17.51
C TYR A 143 -12.85 -2.46 18.39
N ILE A 144 -13.35 -3.52 19.02
CA ILE A 144 -14.53 -3.51 19.91
C ILE A 144 -14.02 -3.50 21.36
N SER A 145 -13.49 -2.36 21.78
CA SER A 145 -13.10 -2.12 23.16
C SER A 145 -13.46 -0.69 23.55
N ASP A 146 -13.67 -0.48 24.84
CA ASP A 146 -13.94 0.83 25.45
C ASP A 146 -12.66 1.48 25.99
N GLU A 147 -11.50 0.86 25.77
CA GLU A 147 -10.21 1.41 26.19
C GLU A 147 -9.90 2.72 25.44
N PRO A 148 -9.49 3.77 26.15
CA PRO A 148 -9.14 5.04 25.51
C PRO A 148 -7.87 4.90 24.65
N PRO A 149 -7.72 5.71 23.59
CA PRO A 149 -6.52 5.69 22.78
C PRO A 149 -5.31 6.14 23.59
N LEU A 150 -4.21 5.38 23.52
CA LEU A 150 -2.94 5.77 24.15
C LEU A 150 -2.14 6.78 23.30
N SER A 151 -2.29 6.74 21.97
CA SER A 151 -1.59 7.65 21.06
C SER A 151 -1.98 9.11 21.24
N HIS A 152 -3.21 9.48 20.84
CA HIS A 152 -3.74 10.85 20.97
C HIS A 152 -5.25 10.83 21.18
N ALA A 153 -5.76 11.71 22.06
CA ALA A 153 -7.18 11.77 22.38
C ALA A 153 -8.10 12.05 21.16
N SER A 154 -7.61 12.74 20.13
CA SER A 154 -8.38 13.03 18.91
C SER A 154 -8.47 11.86 17.92
N SER A 155 -7.77 10.75 18.18
CA SER A 155 -7.68 9.59 17.29
C SER A 155 -8.86 8.62 17.39
N ILE A 156 -9.89 8.96 18.18
CA ILE A 156 -11.14 8.20 18.28
C ILE A 156 -12.31 8.89 17.58
N PRO A 157 -13.28 8.11 17.08
CA PRO A 157 -14.56 8.64 16.62
C PRO A 157 -15.33 9.32 17.76
N ALA A 158 -16.28 10.19 17.39
CA ALA A 158 -17.10 10.88 18.39
C ALA A 158 -17.83 9.89 19.31
N GLU A 159 -17.94 10.22 20.60
CA GLU A 159 -18.64 9.41 21.59
C GLU A 159 -20.12 9.28 21.23
N LYS A 160 -20.81 10.42 21.03
CA LYS A 160 -22.23 10.44 20.69
C LYS A 160 -22.46 10.34 19.18
N PRO A 161 -23.53 9.67 18.74
CA PRO A 161 -23.97 9.72 17.35
C PRO A 161 -24.29 11.16 16.93
N PHE A 162 -23.97 11.51 15.69
CA PHE A 162 -24.31 12.81 15.09
C PHE A 162 -24.43 12.70 13.58
N ALA A 163 -25.32 13.47 12.96
CA ALA A 163 -25.68 13.31 11.55
C ALA A 163 -26.00 11.84 11.20
N ASN A 164 -25.14 11.15 10.46
CA ASN A 164 -25.21 9.71 10.17
C ASN A 164 -24.02 8.91 10.74
N HIS A 165 -23.17 9.55 11.56
CA HIS A 165 -22.08 8.90 12.25
C HIS A 165 -22.60 8.13 13.48
N PRO A 166 -22.31 6.83 13.62
CA PRO A 166 -22.93 5.96 14.64
C PRO A 166 -22.42 6.15 16.08
N GLY A 167 -21.33 6.89 16.28
CA GLY A 167 -20.75 7.11 17.62
C GLY A 167 -19.94 5.92 18.15
N MET A 168 -19.52 5.98 19.42
CA MET A 168 -18.76 4.95 20.13
C MET A 168 -19.50 4.53 21.42
N PRO A 169 -19.24 3.33 21.98
CA PRO A 169 -18.36 2.29 21.45
C PRO A 169 -18.95 1.53 20.26
N ARG A 170 -18.10 0.77 19.57
CA ARG A 170 -18.52 -0.09 18.46
C ARG A 170 -19.34 -1.27 18.98
N ASN A 171 -20.39 -1.67 18.26
CA ASN A 171 -21.14 -2.88 18.60
C ASN A 171 -20.55 -4.11 17.88
N PHE A 172 -20.48 -5.26 18.55
CA PHE A 172 -20.03 -6.50 17.90
C PHE A 172 -20.87 -6.88 16.66
N LYS A 173 -22.15 -6.46 16.61
CA LYS A 173 -23.04 -6.66 15.46
C LYS A 173 -22.64 -5.85 14.22
N GLU A 174 -21.76 -4.86 14.37
CA GLU A 174 -21.20 -4.10 13.24
C GLU A 174 -20.08 -4.86 12.53
N VAL A 175 -19.55 -5.93 13.14
CA VAL A 175 -18.49 -6.75 12.56
C VAL A 175 -19.09 -8.02 11.99
N SER A 176 -18.85 -8.24 10.70
CA SER A 176 -19.20 -9.48 10.00
C SER A 176 -17.94 -10.26 9.67
N ARG A 177 -17.98 -11.58 9.91
CA ARG A 177 -16.91 -12.52 9.59
C ARG A 177 -17.51 -13.60 8.70
N THR A 178 -16.95 -13.80 7.51
CA THR A 178 -17.52 -14.75 6.55
C THR A 178 -16.44 -15.42 5.72
N THR A 179 -16.61 -16.71 5.46
CA THR A 179 -15.86 -17.44 4.43
C THR A 179 -16.67 -17.40 3.14
N ALA A 180 -16.01 -17.19 2.00
CA ALA A 180 -16.68 -17.15 0.71
C ALA A 180 -17.41 -18.47 0.41
N VAL A 181 -18.60 -18.36 -0.14
CA VAL A 181 -19.44 -19.47 -0.60
C VAL A 181 -19.60 -19.38 -2.11
N TYR A 182 -19.41 -20.51 -2.78
CA TYR A 182 -19.42 -20.63 -4.23
C TYR A 182 -20.69 -21.35 -4.70
N ASN A 183 -21.36 -20.80 -5.71
CA ASN A 183 -22.51 -21.43 -6.38
C ASN A 183 -22.36 -21.29 -7.89
N VAL A 184 -21.21 -21.75 -8.37
CA VAL A 184 -20.75 -21.56 -9.74
C VAL A 184 -21.58 -22.41 -10.70
N LYS A 185 -22.16 -21.74 -11.70
CA LYS A 185 -22.92 -22.37 -12.78
C LYS A 185 -22.37 -22.05 -14.18
N LYS A 186 -21.54 -21.00 -14.25
CA LYS A 186 -20.95 -20.49 -15.48
C LYS A 186 -19.48 -20.18 -15.24
N CYS A 187 -18.67 -20.60 -16.20
CA CYS A 187 -17.26 -20.25 -16.30
C CYS A 187 -17.03 -19.50 -17.62
N ARG A 188 -16.42 -18.31 -17.58
CA ARG A 188 -16.02 -17.57 -18.78
C ARG A 188 -14.51 -17.60 -18.93
N VAL A 189 -14.04 -17.76 -20.16
CA VAL A 189 -12.62 -17.68 -20.49
C VAL A 189 -12.39 -16.58 -21.51
N LEU A 190 -11.41 -15.72 -21.23
CA LEU A 190 -11.07 -14.59 -22.07
C LEU A 190 -9.57 -14.55 -22.32
N THR A 191 -9.18 -14.23 -23.55
CA THR A 191 -7.80 -13.92 -23.92
C THR A 191 -7.62 -12.40 -23.93
N GLU A 192 -6.67 -11.89 -23.15
CA GLU A 192 -6.30 -10.48 -23.09
C GLU A 192 -4.79 -10.32 -23.23
N GLY A 193 -4.34 -9.89 -24.43
CA GLY A 193 -2.91 -9.84 -24.73
C GLY A 193 -2.28 -11.23 -24.61
N THR A 194 -1.27 -11.38 -23.74
CA THR A 194 -0.57 -12.65 -23.44
C THR A 194 -1.09 -13.33 -22.17
N ARG A 195 -2.34 -13.04 -21.79
CA ARG A 195 -2.97 -13.51 -20.55
C ARG A 195 -4.28 -14.23 -20.83
N ILE A 196 -4.58 -15.22 -19.99
CA ILE A 196 -5.89 -15.86 -19.93
C ILE A 196 -6.56 -15.50 -18.60
N LYS A 197 -7.81 -15.03 -18.68
CA LYS A 197 -8.70 -14.81 -17.53
C LYS A 197 -9.74 -15.92 -17.49
N ILE A 198 -9.84 -16.61 -16.35
CA ILE A 198 -10.84 -17.64 -16.09
C ILE A 198 -11.75 -17.12 -14.98
N ILE A 199 -13.03 -16.95 -15.27
CA ILE A 199 -13.99 -16.30 -14.38
C ILE A 199 -15.09 -17.29 -13.98
N PHE A 200 -15.19 -17.58 -12.69
CA PHE A 200 -16.25 -18.38 -12.09
C PHE A 200 -17.28 -17.47 -11.41
N GLU A 201 -18.48 -17.40 -11.96
CA GLU A 201 -19.55 -16.50 -11.51
C GLU A 201 -20.28 -17.03 -10.25
N ASN A 202 -21.01 -16.14 -9.57
CA ASN A 202 -21.86 -16.43 -8.40
C ASN A 202 -21.07 -16.87 -7.15
N VAL A 203 -20.25 -15.95 -6.65
CA VAL A 203 -19.56 -16.08 -5.36
C VAL A 203 -20.12 -15.05 -4.38
N ASN A 204 -20.42 -15.48 -3.16
CA ASN A 204 -20.85 -14.61 -2.07
C ASN A 204 -19.82 -14.65 -0.94
N ALA A 205 -19.56 -13.50 -0.31
CA ALA A 205 -18.62 -13.36 0.79
C ALA A 205 -19.16 -12.35 1.79
N GLY A 206 -20.11 -12.79 2.62
CA GLY A 206 -20.79 -11.94 3.60
C GLY A 206 -21.64 -10.89 2.89
N ILE A 207 -21.30 -9.61 3.08
CA ILE A 207 -21.98 -8.46 2.47
C ILE A 207 -21.59 -8.24 0.99
N PHE A 208 -20.69 -9.07 0.46
CA PHE A 208 -20.18 -8.96 -0.90
C PHE A 208 -20.75 -10.05 -1.81
N ALA A 209 -21.08 -9.68 -3.04
CA ALA A 209 -21.46 -10.61 -4.11
C ALA A 209 -20.65 -10.33 -5.39
N GLY A 210 -20.22 -11.39 -6.08
CA GLY A 210 -19.39 -11.27 -7.26
C GLY A 210 -18.94 -12.60 -7.85
N TYR A 211 -17.66 -12.69 -8.18
CA TYR A 211 -17.07 -13.81 -8.91
C TYR A 211 -15.62 -14.06 -8.50
N LEU A 212 -15.14 -15.28 -8.72
CA LEU A 212 -13.74 -15.66 -8.57
C LEU A 212 -13.06 -15.60 -9.95
N GLN A 213 -11.88 -15.00 -10.02
CA GLN A 213 -11.08 -14.92 -11.23
C GLN A 213 -9.70 -15.51 -11.03
N TYR A 214 -9.22 -16.27 -12.02
CA TYR A 214 -7.82 -16.64 -12.18
C TYR A 214 -7.23 -15.93 -13.39
N ASP A 215 -6.06 -15.30 -13.23
CA ASP A 215 -5.26 -14.75 -14.32
C ASP A 215 -3.97 -15.55 -14.47
N ILE A 216 -3.68 -15.94 -15.71
CA ILE A 216 -2.54 -16.76 -16.08
C ILE A 216 -1.71 -15.99 -17.09
N TYR A 217 -0.40 -15.92 -16.85
CA TYR A 217 0.52 -15.07 -17.60
C TYR A 217 1.49 -15.93 -18.41
N LYS A 218 1.44 -15.86 -19.74
CA LYS A 218 2.40 -16.56 -20.61
C LYS A 218 3.84 -16.15 -20.26
N GLY A 219 4.76 -17.11 -20.26
CA GLY A 219 6.18 -16.90 -19.95
C GLY A 219 6.46 -16.64 -18.47
N SER A 220 5.48 -16.85 -17.59
CA SER A 220 5.62 -16.70 -16.14
C SER A 220 5.03 -17.89 -15.42
N ASN A 221 5.60 -18.24 -14.26
CA ASN A 221 5.00 -19.24 -13.37
C ASN A 221 3.99 -18.61 -12.39
N LEU A 222 3.64 -17.34 -12.62
CA LEU A 222 2.72 -16.58 -11.79
C LEU A 222 1.27 -16.94 -12.13
N VAL A 223 0.46 -17.15 -11.10
CA VAL A 223 -0.99 -17.27 -11.16
C VAL A 223 -1.57 -16.23 -10.20
N ARG A 224 -2.54 -15.43 -10.64
CA ARG A 224 -3.27 -14.51 -9.76
C ARG A 224 -4.67 -15.08 -9.52
N GLN A 225 -5.03 -15.32 -8.27
CA GLN A 225 -6.40 -15.63 -7.86
C GLN A 225 -7.01 -14.37 -7.24
N THR A 226 -8.22 -13.97 -7.64
CA THR A 226 -8.87 -12.77 -7.12
C THR A 226 -10.35 -13.01 -6.92
N LEU A 227 -10.84 -12.80 -5.69
CA LEU A 227 -12.25 -12.60 -5.45
C LEU A 227 -12.59 -11.15 -5.83
N ILE A 228 -13.44 -10.98 -6.84
CA ILE A 228 -13.91 -9.67 -7.29
C ILE A 228 -15.39 -9.55 -6.96
N ALA A 229 -15.73 -8.69 -6.01
CA ALA A 229 -17.08 -8.60 -5.47
C ALA A 229 -17.42 -7.17 -5.05
N LYS A 230 -18.71 -6.84 -5.04
CA LYS A 230 -19.21 -5.52 -4.64
C LYS A 230 -20.23 -5.64 -3.51
N THR A 231 -20.44 -4.55 -2.80
CA THR A 231 -21.48 -4.39 -1.78
C THR A 231 -22.24 -3.09 -2.04
N GLU A 232 -23.49 -3.01 -1.61
CA GLU A 232 -24.30 -1.79 -1.66
C GLU A 232 -24.35 -1.08 -0.28
N GLU A 233 -23.71 -1.65 0.75
CA GLU A 233 -23.68 -1.06 2.09
C GLU A 233 -22.87 0.23 2.15
N THR A 234 -23.40 1.22 2.89
CA THR A 234 -22.98 2.62 2.80
C THR A 234 -22.05 3.08 3.92
N SER A 235 -21.07 2.28 4.37
CA SER A 235 -19.92 2.70 5.24
C SER A 235 -19.01 1.50 5.52
N VAL A 236 -18.55 0.79 4.50
CA VAL A 236 -17.82 -0.47 4.71
C VAL A 236 -16.32 -0.24 4.77
N ALA A 237 -15.71 -0.78 5.81
CA ALA A 237 -14.28 -1.02 5.88
C ALA A 237 -14.02 -2.53 6.03
N PHE A 238 -13.02 -3.09 5.34
CA PHE A 238 -12.83 -4.54 5.35
C PHE A 238 -11.38 -4.98 5.14
N LYS A 239 -11.09 -6.21 5.55
CA LYS A 239 -9.85 -6.94 5.28
C LYS A 239 -10.17 -8.32 4.71
N TYR A 240 -9.19 -8.97 4.11
CA TYR A 240 -9.34 -10.34 3.64
C TYR A 240 -8.10 -11.21 3.92
N ASP A 241 -8.35 -12.50 4.12
CA ASP A 241 -7.35 -13.56 3.98
C ASP A 241 -7.70 -14.38 2.74
N ALA A 242 -6.69 -14.94 2.09
CA ALA A 242 -6.86 -15.71 0.87
C ALA A 242 -5.83 -16.84 0.78
N GLY A 243 -6.20 -17.97 0.18
CA GLY A 243 -5.31 -19.11 0.08
C GLY A 243 -5.90 -20.29 -0.71
N LEU A 244 -5.28 -21.45 -0.52
CA LEU A 244 -5.71 -22.73 -1.04
C LEU A 244 -5.89 -23.73 0.12
N THR A 245 -6.90 -24.57 0.01
CA THR A 245 -7.17 -25.72 0.91
C THR A 245 -7.18 -27.01 0.11
N GLY A 246 -7.07 -28.16 0.81
CA GLY A 246 -7.08 -29.50 0.23
C GLY A 246 -5.70 -30.06 -0.15
N LEU A 247 -4.60 -29.44 0.29
CA LEU A 247 -3.24 -29.91 -0.03
C LEU A 247 -2.87 -31.14 0.81
N SER A 248 -2.17 -32.13 0.24
CA SER A 248 -1.78 -33.34 0.96
C SER A 248 -0.76 -33.11 2.08
N ALA A 249 -1.16 -33.34 3.33
CA ALA A 249 -0.30 -33.18 4.51
C ALA A 249 0.82 -34.25 4.60
N HIS A 250 0.60 -35.45 4.08
CA HIS A 250 1.59 -36.54 4.13
C HIS A 250 2.79 -36.33 3.21
N LYS A 251 2.59 -35.54 2.14
CA LYS A 251 3.58 -35.30 1.08
C LYS A 251 4.06 -33.85 1.03
N GLY A 252 3.51 -33.00 1.90
CA GLY A 252 3.73 -31.58 1.92
C GLY A 252 4.46 -31.10 3.17
N LYS A 253 5.16 -29.96 3.04
CA LYS A 253 5.69 -29.19 4.17
C LYS A 253 5.62 -27.70 3.87
N MET A 254 5.53 -26.88 4.91
CA MET A 254 5.62 -25.42 4.79
C MET A 254 7.07 -24.97 4.84
N VAL A 255 7.45 -23.97 4.03
CA VAL A 255 8.78 -23.39 3.95
C VAL A 255 8.69 -21.85 3.94
N TRP A 256 9.49 -21.18 4.77
CA TRP A 256 9.58 -19.72 4.81
C TRP A 256 10.92 -19.26 5.38
N ARG A 257 11.18 -17.94 5.39
CA ARG A 257 12.27 -17.32 6.14
C ARG A 257 11.73 -16.64 7.39
N ASP A 258 12.26 -16.97 8.56
CA ASP A 258 11.89 -16.27 9.79
C ASP A 258 12.34 -14.80 9.78
N ILE A 259 12.00 -14.04 10.83
CA ILE A 259 12.34 -12.62 10.99
C ILE A 259 13.85 -12.31 11.00
N THR A 260 14.71 -13.33 11.11
CA THR A 260 16.18 -13.21 11.03
C THR A 260 16.74 -13.71 9.70
N ASN A 261 15.87 -13.92 8.71
CA ASN A 261 16.16 -14.50 7.39
C ASN A 261 16.64 -15.97 7.41
N GLN A 262 16.48 -16.70 8.51
CA GLN A 262 16.83 -18.12 8.52
C GLN A 262 15.71 -18.96 7.91
N TRP A 263 16.09 -19.98 7.15
CA TRP A 263 15.14 -20.91 6.55
C TRP A 263 14.47 -21.76 7.62
N GLN A 264 13.15 -21.80 7.55
CA GLN A 264 12.29 -22.61 8.38
C GLN A 264 11.54 -23.61 7.50
N SER A 265 11.34 -24.82 8.04
CA SER A 265 10.50 -25.84 7.43
C SER A 265 9.60 -26.47 8.49
N HIS A 266 8.33 -26.68 8.17
CA HIS A 266 7.37 -27.34 9.05
C HIS A 266 6.71 -28.51 8.34
N VAL A 267 6.91 -29.71 8.87
CA VAL A 267 6.20 -30.93 8.46
C VAL A 267 5.01 -31.12 9.39
N PHE A 268 3.87 -31.51 8.83
CA PHE A 268 2.64 -31.70 9.58
C PHE A 268 2.70 -32.99 10.42
N ASN A 269 2.29 -32.87 11.68
CA ASN A 269 2.06 -34.00 12.59
C ASN A 269 0.54 -34.23 12.75
N ASP A 270 0.11 -35.27 13.47
CA ASP A 270 -1.33 -35.61 13.64
C ASP A 270 -2.16 -34.59 14.47
N TYR A 271 -1.62 -33.40 14.78
CA TYR A 271 -2.32 -32.36 15.53
C TYR A 271 -3.03 -31.38 14.60
N VAL A 272 -4.31 -31.68 14.31
CA VAL A 272 -5.20 -30.81 13.54
C VAL A 272 -5.37 -29.45 14.22
N ASN A 273 -5.27 -28.38 13.46
CA ASN A 273 -5.39 -27.02 13.99
C ASN A 273 -6.86 -26.58 14.01
N SER A 274 -7.32 -26.02 15.14
CA SER A 274 -8.64 -25.39 15.22
C SER A 274 -8.70 -24.02 14.54
N GLU A 275 -7.55 -23.34 14.44
CA GLU A 275 -7.39 -21.99 13.88
C GLU A 275 -6.11 -21.91 13.03
N PRO A 276 -6.01 -20.97 12.07
CA PRO A 276 -4.80 -20.76 11.30
C PRO A 276 -3.59 -20.42 12.19
N VAL A 277 -2.46 -21.08 11.92
CA VAL A 277 -1.16 -20.71 12.49
C VAL A 277 -0.61 -19.52 11.71
N ILE A 278 -0.38 -18.42 12.42
CA ILE A 278 0.15 -17.18 11.86
C ILE A 278 1.68 -17.25 11.78
N ILE A 279 2.22 -16.92 10.60
CA ILE A 279 3.66 -16.87 10.37
C ILE A 279 4.14 -15.42 10.37
N LYS A 280 5.03 -15.10 11.32
CA LYS A 280 5.88 -13.91 11.27
C LYS A 280 7.19 -14.26 10.56
N SER A 281 7.25 -13.89 9.29
CA SER A 281 8.38 -14.11 8.39
C SER A 281 9.01 -12.78 7.99
N ASN A 282 10.28 -12.78 7.56
CA ASN A 282 10.92 -11.55 7.07
C ASN A 282 10.37 -11.06 5.73
N ASN A 283 9.50 -11.85 5.08
CA ASN A 283 8.84 -11.50 3.82
C ASN A 283 7.36 -11.88 3.87
N ARG A 284 6.55 -11.20 3.05
CA ARG A 284 5.10 -11.44 2.92
C ARG A 284 4.77 -12.69 2.10
N LEU A 285 5.40 -13.82 2.37
CA LEU A 285 5.19 -15.04 1.59
C LEU A 285 5.38 -16.30 2.43
N ILE A 286 4.84 -17.41 1.92
CA ILE A 286 5.04 -18.75 2.44
C ILE A 286 4.92 -19.76 1.29
N ALA A 287 5.70 -20.85 1.31
CA ALA A 287 5.65 -21.89 0.30
C ALA A 287 5.18 -23.22 0.88
N ALA A 288 4.29 -23.90 0.15
CA ALA A 288 4.05 -25.32 0.31
C ALA A 288 5.01 -26.07 -0.64
N GLU A 289 5.95 -26.83 -0.10
CA GLU A 289 6.77 -27.78 -0.85
C GLU A 289 6.07 -29.14 -0.86
N LEU A 290 5.90 -29.71 -2.05
CA LEU A 290 5.12 -30.90 -2.36
C LEU A 290 6.01 -31.95 -3.04
N GLU A 291 5.47 -33.15 -3.28
CA GLU A 291 6.23 -34.28 -3.84
C GLU A 291 6.91 -33.97 -5.17
N SER A 292 6.23 -33.25 -6.08
CA SER A 292 6.73 -32.95 -7.42
C SER A 292 6.80 -31.46 -7.73
N GLY A 293 7.02 -30.61 -6.72
CA GLY A 293 7.20 -29.17 -6.91
C GLY A 293 6.72 -28.35 -5.72
N SER A 294 6.58 -27.05 -5.88
CA SER A 294 6.19 -26.14 -4.80
C SER A 294 5.24 -25.03 -5.27
N ILE A 295 4.44 -24.52 -4.35
CA ILE A 295 3.53 -23.39 -4.55
C ILE A 295 3.83 -22.32 -3.50
N THR A 296 4.27 -21.13 -3.90
CA THR A 296 4.43 -19.98 -3.00
C THR A 296 3.21 -19.09 -3.05
N SER A 297 2.64 -18.73 -1.90
CA SER A 297 1.55 -17.76 -1.77
C SER A 297 2.09 -16.42 -1.27
N PHE A 298 1.67 -15.32 -1.91
CA PHE A 298 2.10 -13.96 -1.54
C PHE A 298 1.08 -12.89 -2.01
N PRO A 299 1.00 -11.72 -1.36
CA PRO A 299 0.06 -10.67 -1.71
C PRO A 299 0.65 -9.73 -2.78
N PRO A 300 -0.16 -8.83 -3.36
CA PRO A 300 0.41 -7.60 -3.95
C PRO A 300 1.33 -6.91 -2.93
N PRO A 301 2.51 -6.40 -3.31
CA PRO A 301 3.48 -5.94 -2.32
C PRO A 301 3.04 -4.65 -1.59
N HIS A 302 2.34 -3.75 -2.26
CA HIS A 302 2.01 -2.43 -1.71
C HIS A 302 0.51 -2.18 -1.51
N SER A 303 -0.33 -2.60 -2.45
CA SER A 303 -1.79 -2.45 -2.32
C SER A 303 -2.39 -3.37 -1.25
N PHE A 304 -1.58 -4.25 -0.65
CA PHE A 304 -1.95 -5.08 0.49
C PHE A 304 -2.06 -4.31 1.80
N TYR A 305 -1.53 -3.09 1.84
CA TYR A 305 -1.49 -2.24 3.02
C TYR A 305 -2.38 -1.01 2.88
N TRP A 306 -3.15 -0.73 3.93
CA TRP A 306 -3.56 0.63 4.26
C TRP A 306 -2.43 1.35 5.00
N ALA A 307 -2.49 2.67 5.03
CA ALA A 307 -1.50 3.47 5.73
C ALA A 307 -1.68 3.30 7.24
N ARG A 308 -0.55 3.10 7.92
CA ARG A 308 -0.42 3.05 9.37
C ARG A 308 0.78 3.91 9.77
N GLU A 309 0.80 4.35 11.02
CA GLU A 309 1.92 4.98 11.72
C GLU A 309 2.91 3.94 12.22
N SER A 310 2.55 2.66 12.19
CA SER A 310 3.41 1.54 12.57
C SER A 310 3.70 0.66 11.37
N GLU A 311 4.96 0.33 11.13
CA GLU A 311 5.38 -0.62 10.08
C GLU A 311 5.63 -2.03 10.64
N GLN A 312 5.17 -2.29 11.87
CA GLN A 312 5.38 -3.56 12.54
C GLN A 312 4.89 -4.72 11.69
N ASN A 313 5.72 -5.76 11.61
CA ASN A 313 5.36 -7.02 10.98
C ASN A 313 4.36 -7.79 11.84
N LEU A 314 3.12 -7.85 11.36
CA LEU A 314 2.00 -8.50 12.04
C LEU A 314 1.78 -9.95 11.57
N GLY A 315 2.67 -10.50 10.75
CA GLY A 315 2.63 -11.86 10.19
C GLY A 315 1.66 -12.01 9.02
N TYR A 316 2.14 -11.98 7.78
CA TYR A 316 1.27 -11.85 6.60
C TYR A 316 0.96 -13.16 5.89
N ALA A 317 1.38 -14.28 6.47
CA ALA A 317 1.15 -15.62 5.97
C ALA A 317 0.51 -16.51 7.05
N TRP A 318 -0.18 -17.55 6.60
CA TRP A 318 -0.76 -18.56 7.50
C TRP A 318 -0.71 -19.96 6.88
N TYR A 319 -0.77 -20.96 7.74
CA TYR A 319 -1.12 -22.34 7.38
C TYR A 319 -2.12 -22.91 8.39
N ARG A 320 -2.81 -23.99 8.03
CA ARG A 320 -3.71 -24.73 8.93
C ARG A 320 -3.71 -26.19 8.51
N LEU A 321 -3.42 -27.11 9.42
CA LEU A 321 -3.70 -28.53 9.20
C LEU A 321 -5.19 -28.77 9.43
N ASP A 322 -5.93 -29.09 8.37
CA ASP A 322 -7.39 -29.23 8.38
C ASP A 322 -7.84 -30.62 8.83
N SER A 323 -7.03 -31.64 8.52
CA SER A 323 -7.19 -33.02 8.95
C SER A 323 -5.82 -33.71 9.01
N ASN A 324 -5.77 -34.98 9.44
CA ASN A 324 -4.52 -35.74 9.37
C ASN A 324 -4.02 -36.00 7.93
N LYS A 325 -4.80 -35.62 6.90
CA LYS A 325 -4.48 -35.82 5.49
C LYS A 325 -4.30 -34.54 4.70
N GLU A 326 -4.88 -33.44 5.14
CA GLU A 326 -5.05 -32.23 4.34
C GLU A 326 -4.69 -30.97 5.13
N PHE A 327 -4.05 -30.02 4.47
CA PHE A 327 -3.74 -28.70 5.01
C PHE A 327 -4.09 -27.57 4.03
N SER A 328 -4.13 -26.37 4.58
CA SER A 328 -4.39 -25.11 3.91
C SER A 328 -3.29 -24.11 4.19
N PHE A 329 -3.09 -23.16 3.26
CA PHE A 329 -2.12 -22.08 3.44
C PHE A 329 -2.46 -20.87 2.59
N GLY A 330 -1.92 -19.71 2.96
CA GLY A 330 -2.10 -18.50 2.16
C GLY A 330 -1.59 -17.23 2.81
N ILE A 331 -2.15 -16.11 2.36
CA ILE A 331 -1.91 -14.77 2.89
C ILE A 331 -2.98 -14.38 3.89
N ARG A 332 -2.63 -13.56 4.86
CA ARG A 332 -3.59 -12.96 5.80
C ARG A 332 -3.28 -11.51 6.10
N GLN A 333 -4.33 -10.77 6.41
CA GLN A 333 -4.21 -9.44 6.99
C GLN A 333 -4.52 -9.51 8.49
N ALA A 334 -3.81 -8.69 9.26
CA ALA A 334 -4.13 -8.49 10.67
C ALA A 334 -5.41 -7.69 10.85
N GLU A 335 -5.95 -7.76 12.07
CA GLU A 335 -7.18 -7.04 12.46
C GLU A 335 -6.90 -5.85 13.37
N HIS A 336 -5.74 -5.86 14.03
CA HIS A 336 -5.26 -4.82 14.94
C HIS A 336 -3.75 -4.70 14.85
N GLU A 337 -3.24 -3.57 15.33
CA GLU A 337 -1.83 -3.40 15.70
C GLU A 337 -1.45 -4.31 16.88
N GLU A 338 -0.17 -4.62 17.00
CA GLU A 338 0.37 -5.30 18.19
C GLU A 338 0.77 -4.33 19.30
N ASP A 339 1.14 -3.11 18.93
CA ASP A 339 1.49 -2.06 19.88
C ASP A 339 0.23 -1.28 20.29
N PRO A 340 -0.13 -1.28 21.58
CA PRO A 340 -1.31 -0.59 22.11
C PRO A 340 -1.40 0.89 21.75
N GLU A 341 -0.27 1.55 21.55
CA GLU A 341 -0.21 2.96 21.12
C GLU A 341 -0.94 3.20 19.80
N PHE A 342 -0.95 2.18 18.93
CA PHE A 342 -1.46 2.28 17.56
C PHE A 342 -2.77 1.52 17.32
N TYR A 343 -3.41 0.92 18.32
CA TYR A 343 -4.66 0.12 18.13
C TYR A 343 -5.75 0.83 17.32
N HIS A 344 -5.86 2.16 17.44
CA HIS A 344 -6.85 2.98 16.75
C HIS A 344 -6.44 3.39 15.31
N ASN A 345 -5.21 3.09 14.89
CA ASN A 345 -4.67 3.40 13.57
C ASN A 345 -4.67 2.16 12.67
N PHE A 346 -5.85 1.64 12.38
CA PHE A 346 -5.97 0.39 11.64
C PHE A 346 -7.16 0.41 10.67
N ALA A 347 -7.06 1.33 9.70
CA ALA A 347 -8.18 1.76 8.86
C ALA A 347 -8.79 0.64 8.01
N LEU A 348 -8.04 -0.38 7.58
CA LEU A 348 -8.51 -1.35 6.59
C LEU A 348 -8.84 -0.73 5.22
N TYR A 349 -9.24 -1.54 4.23
CA TYR A 349 -9.71 -1.03 2.94
C TYR A 349 -11.07 -0.38 3.07
N ASN A 350 -11.31 0.66 2.27
CA ASN A 350 -12.65 1.11 1.96
C ASN A 350 -13.34 0.16 0.97
N ALA A 351 -14.66 0.02 1.10
CA ALA A 351 -15.52 -0.51 0.05
C ALA A 351 -16.68 0.47 -0.20
N ARG A 352 -16.52 1.35 -1.20
CA ARG A 352 -17.60 2.26 -1.62
C ARG A 352 -18.77 1.46 -2.23
N PRO A 353 -20.04 1.89 -2.01
CA PRO A 353 -21.20 1.22 -2.59
C PRO A 353 -21.09 1.07 -4.11
N GLY A 354 -21.42 -0.13 -4.60
CA GLY A 354 -21.48 -0.45 -6.02
C GLY A 354 -20.12 -0.61 -6.71
N THR A 355 -18.98 -0.41 -6.03
CA THR A 355 -17.66 -0.57 -6.63
C THR A 355 -17.14 -2.01 -6.49
N TRP A 356 -16.45 -2.50 -7.52
CA TRP A 356 -15.92 -3.86 -7.58
C TRP A 356 -14.60 -3.97 -6.82
N GLN A 357 -14.67 -4.42 -5.57
CA GLN A 357 -13.52 -4.65 -4.72
C GLN A 357 -12.72 -5.86 -5.21
N LYS A 358 -11.40 -5.70 -5.36
CA LYS A 358 -10.48 -6.74 -5.82
C LYS A 358 -9.69 -7.28 -4.62
N MET A 359 -9.80 -8.57 -4.35
CA MET A 359 -9.10 -9.25 -3.24
C MET A 359 -8.10 -10.27 -3.79
N PRO A 360 -6.92 -9.84 -4.27
CA PRO A 360 -5.95 -10.71 -4.92
C PRO A 360 -5.07 -11.51 -3.95
N VAL A 361 -4.71 -12.72 -4.35
CA VAL A 361 -3.54 -13.48 -3.87
C VAL A 361 -2.79 -14.01 -5.09
N PHE A 362 -1.46 -13.95 -5.03
CA PHE A 362 -0.61 -14.52 -6.06
C PHE A 362 -0.08 -15.88 -5.62
N PHE A 363 0.00 -16.80 -6.57
CA PHE A 363 0.70 -18.06 -6.45
C PHE A 363 1.86 -18.11 -7.45
N TYR A 364 3.04 -18.48 -6.98
CA TYR A 364 4.17 -18.80 -7.85
C TYR A 364 4.38 -20.32 -7.86
N LEU A 365 4.33 -20.90 -9.05
CA LEU A 365 4.53 -22.34 -9.23
C LEU A 365 6.00 -22.65 -9.52
N SER A 366 6.53 -23.70 -8.89
CA SER A 366 7.90 -24.16 -9.14
C SER A 366 7.93 -25.68 -9.31
N PRO A 367 8.69 -26.22 -10.28
CA PRO A 367 9.01 -27.64 -10.29
C PRO A 367 10.05 -28.04 -9.22
N GLY A 368 10.69 -27.06 -8.58
CA GLY A 368 11.74 -27.27 -7.58
C GLY A 368 11.26 -27.18 -6.13
N SER A 369 12.22 -27.03 -5.22
CA SER A 369 11.99 -26.97 -3.77
C SER A 369 11.23 -25.72 -3.32
N GLY A 370 10.75 -25.73 -2.08
CA GLY A 370 10.06 -24.59 -1.48
C GLY A 370 10.99 -23.39 -1.36
N GLN A 371 12.27 -23.60 -1.07
CA GLN A 371 13.27 -22.53 -1.03
C GLN A 371 13.46 -21.87 -2.40
N GLU A 372 13.63 -22.67 -3.46
CA GLU A 372 13.75 -22.16 -4.84
C GLU A 372 12.50 -21.39 -5.28
N ALA A 373 11.31 -21.85 -4.87
CA ALA A 373 10.05 -21.17 -5.14
C ALA A 373 9.97 -19.82 -4.41
N VAL A 374 10.36 -19.77 -3.14
CA VAL A 374 10.47 -18.52 -2.37
C VAL A 374 11.45 -17.54 -3.01
N GLU A 375 12.66 -17.99 -3.35
CA GLU A 375 13.68 -17.15 -3.98
C GLU A 375 13.24 -16.62 -5.34
N SER A 376 12.53 -17.43 -6.12
CA SER A 376 11.97 -17.01 -7.40
C SER A 376 10.85 -15.99 -7.23
N THR A 377 10.02 -16.16 -6.20
CA THR A 377 8.95 -15.22 -5.84
C THR A 377 9.52 -13.87 -5.42
N LEU A 378 10.58 -13.85 -4.60
CA LEU A 378 11.21 -12.63 -4.12
C LEU A 378 11.77 -11.74 -5.25
N LYS A 379 12.06 -12.30 -6.42
CA LYS A 379 12.49 -11.50 -7.58
C LYS A 379 11.41 -10.48 -7.99
N PHE A 380 10.12 -10.76 -7.75
CA PHE A 380 9.04 -9.83 -8.07
C PHE A 380 9.08 -8.54 -7.25
N THR A 381 9.65 -8.55 -6.04
CA THR A 381 9.81 -7.37 -5.17
C THR A 381 11.28 -6.92 -5.09
N ASN A 382 12.14 -7.40 -5.99
CA ASN A 382 13.59 -7.23 -5.92
C ASN A 382 14.17 -7.62 -4.52
N SER A 383 13.61 -8.68 -3.93
CA SER A 383 13.91 -9.15 -2.57
C SER A 383 13.60 -8.11 -1.48
N ASP A 384 12.48 -7.41 -1.63
CA ASP A 384 12.01 -6.32 -0.76
C ASP A 384 13.00 -5.16 -0.66
N LYS A 385 13.58 -4.79 -1.81
CA LYS A 385 14.54 -3.69 -1.93
C LYS A 385 14.24 -2.78 -3.10
N PHE A 386 14.37 -1.49 -2.89
CA PHE A 386 14.37 -0.50 -3.97
C PHE A 386 15.64 -0.68 -4.80
N LYS A 387 15.46 -1.01 -6.08
CA LYS A 387 16.56 -1.31 -7.00
C LYS A 387 17.36 -0.04 -7.31
N PRO A 388 18.69 -0.02 -7.10
CA PRO A 388 19.52 1.10 -7.53
C PRO A 388 19.39 1.36 -9.04
N LEU A 389 19.26 2.63 -9.41
CA LEU A 389 19.25 3.08 -10.80
C LEU A 389 20.41 4.04 -11.05
N PRO A 390 21.21 3.85 -12.12
CA PRO A 390 22.23 4.82 -12.51
C PRO A 390 21.64 6.23 -12.66
N GLY A 391 22.37 7.24 -12.20
CA GLY A 391 21.93 8.64 -12.20
C GLY A 391 20.79 8.95 -11.23
N HIS A 392 20.44 8.03 -10.32
CA HIS A 392 19.38 8.25 -9.34
C HIS A 392 19.78 7.88 -7.90
N LYS A 393 19.16 8.54 -6.92
CA LYS A 393 19.15 8.16 -5.50
C LYS A 393 17.73 7.99 -4.99
N VAL A 394 17.55 7.00 -4.12
CA VAL A 394 16.25 6.67 -3.52
C VAL A 394 16.05 7.47 -2.24
N MET A 395 14.98 8.26 -2.19
CA MET A 395 14.59 9.06 -1.04
C MET A 395 13.27 8.56 -0.46
N GLY A 396 13.31 8.15 0.81
CA GLY A 396 12.12 8.08 1.67
C GLY A 396 11.93 9.43 2.36
N ALA A 397 10.71 9.96 2.40
CA ALA A 397 10.41 11.24 3.05
C ALA A 397 9.32 11.11 4.11
N HIS A 398 9.29 12.05 5.05
CA HIS A 398 8.29 12.18 6.11
C HIS A 398 8.27 10.99 7.09
N TYR A 399 9.29 10.91 7.95
CA TYR A 399 9.38 9.93 9.02
C TYR A 399 9.45 10.60 10.38
N HIS A 400 8.63 10.14 11.34
CA HIS A 400 8.70 10.60 12.74
C HIS A 400 9.64 9.69 13.52
N VAL A 401 10.85 10.15 13.80
CA VAL A 401 11.89 9.28 14.37
C VAL A 401 12.13 9.58 15.84
N GLY A 402 11.95 10.82 16.27
CA GLY A 402 12.33 11.26 17.61
C GLY A 402 13.84 11.19 17.81
N LEU A 403 14.60 11.53 16.76
CA LEU A 403 16.03 11.27 16.59
C LEU A 403 16.85 11.70 17.82
N VAL A 404 16.83 13.00 18.16
CA VAL A 404 17.63 13.56 19.26
C VAL A 404 17.26 12.91 20.60
N LYS A 405 15.96 12.79 20.89
CA LYS A 405 15.45 12.17 22.12
C LYS A 405 15.98 10.74 22.27
N ARG A 406 15.90 9.94 21.22
CA ARG A 406 16.31 8.52 21.24
C ARG A 406 17.82 8.35 21.32
N LEU A 407 18.58 9.18 20.62
CA LEU A 407 20.05 9.17 20.71
C LEU A 407 20.53 9.54 22.12
N LYS A 408 19.97 10.61 22.71
CA LYS A 408 20.27 11.00 24.10
C LYS A 408 19.93 9.87 25.09
N LYS A 409 18.78 9.22 24.94
CA LYS A 409 18.41 8.07 25.77
C LYS A 409 19.37 6.88 25.63
N LYS A 410 19.98 6.70 24.45
CA LYS A 410 21.01 5.68 24.21
C LYS A 410 22.41 6.09 24.70
N GLY A 411 22.61 7.31 25.18
CA GLY A 411 23.88 7.78 25.74
C GLY A 411 24.63 8.82 24.90
N GLY A 412 24.01 9.43 23.88
CA GLY A 412 24.61 10.56 23.14
C GLY A 412 24.39 10.51 21.62
N LEU A 413 24.82 11.56 20.93
CA LEU A 413 24.60 11.71 19.48
C LEU A 413 25.38 10.68 18.63
N ASP A 414 26.50 10.17 19.14
CA ASP A 414 27.32 9.15 18.43
C ASP A 414 26.70 7.75 18.46
N GLN A 415 25.60 7.56 19.20
CA GLN A 415 24.89 6.29 19.24
C GLN A 415 24.23 5.99 17.89
N ARG A 416 23.74 4.76 17.72
CA ARG A 416 23.01 4.35 16.51
C ARG A 416 21.58 3.94 16.84
N ILE A 417 20.67 4.28 15.95
CA ILE A 417 19.28 3.79 15.94
C ILE A 417 19.11 2.72 14.85
N ASN A 418 18.24 1.75 15.10
CA ASN A 418 17.99 0.66 14.14
C ASN A 418 17.34 1.14 12.84
N ASP A 419 16.64 2.28 12.88
CA ASP A 419 16.00 2.92 11.73
C ASP A 419 16.97 3.09 10.55
N VAL A 420 18.19 3.59 10.81
CA VAL A 420 19.19 3.84 9.75
C VAL A 420 19.58 2.53 9.05
N ALA A 421 19.83 1.46 9.81
CA ALA A 421 20.18 0.16 9.26
C ALA A 421 19.01 -0.44 8.45
N THR A 422 17.78 -0.29 8.93
CA THR A 422 16.57 -0.76 8.24
C THR A 422 16.35 -0.04 6.92
N MET A 423 16.45 1.30 6.90
CA MET A 423 16.30 2.09 5.66
C MET A 423 17.38 1.76 4.62
N LYS A 424 18.64 1.61 5.06
CA LYS A 424 19.73 1.17 4.18
C LYS A 424 19.47 -0.24 3.62
N ALA A 425 18.97 -1.17 4.44
CA ALA A 425 18.75 -2.56 4.04
C ALA A 425 17.72 -2.70 2.90
N ILE A 426 16.72 -1.83 2.87
CA ILE A 426 15.70 -1.78 1.80
C ILE A 426 16.11 -0.91 0.59
N GLY A 427 17.31 -0.33 0.59
CA GLY A 427 17.85 0.42 -0.55
C GLY A 427 17.55 1.91 -0.56
N VAL A 428 17.16 2.51 0.57
CA VAL A 428 17.01 3.98 0.68
C VAL A 428 18.38 4.63 0.90
N ASN A 429 18.66 5.70 0.15
CA ASN A 429 19.87 6.51 0.25
C ASN A 429 19.65 7.78 1.07
N ILE A 430 18.47 8.40 0.96
CA ILE A 430 18.12 9.65 1.63
C ILE A 430 16.91 9.39 2.51
N TYR A 431 17.08 9.57 3.82
CA TYR A 431 16.05 9.35 4.84
C TYR A 431 15.58 10.68 5.42
N GLY A 432 14.47 11.20 4.87
CA GLY A 432 13.85 12.46 5.26
C GLY A 432 13.05 12.35 6.54
N VAL A 433 13.67 12.73 7.67
CA VAL A 433 13.04 12.76 8.99
C VAL A 433 12.42 14.14 9.22
N ILE A 434 11.24 14.20 9.84
CA ILE A 434 10.47 15.46 10.03
C ILE A 434 10.32 15.84 11.51
N ASP A 435 11.36 15.57 12.29
CA ASP A 435 11.33 15.84 13.73
C ASP A 435 11.44 17.34 14.01
N GLY A 436 12.28 18.08 13.27
CA GLY A 436 12.62 19.46 13.61
C GLY A 436 13.06 19.65 15.07
N ALA A 437 12.91 20.86 15.59
CA ALA A 437 13.10 21.13 17.02
C ALA A 437 11.92 20.54 17.83
N ARG A 438 12.06 19.28 18.24
CA ARG A 438 11.12 18.52 19.10
C ARG A 438 11.65 18.23 20.51
N GLY A 439 12.74 18.88 20.91
CA GLY A 439 13.29 18.82 22.27
C GLY A 439 12.54 19.74 23.27
N PRO A 440 13.13 20.05 24.43
CA PRO A 440 12.55 20.95 25.42
C PRO A 440 12.21 22.35 24.87
N GLY A 441 12.91 22.80 23.83
CA GLY A 441 12.71 24.06 23.14
C GLY A 441 11.59 24.05 22.10
N ARG A 442 10.87 22.94 21.89
CA ARG A 442 9.85 22.81 20.83
C ARG A 442 8.83 23.96 20.77
N HIS A 443 8.47 24.53 21.91
CA HIS A 443 7.52 25.65 22.04
C HIS A 443 8.18 26.96 22.46
N ASP A 444 9.50 26.96 22.63
CA ASP A 444 10.28 28.17 22.88
C ASP A 444 10.34 29.05 21.62
N LYS A 445 10.52 30.36 21.82
CA LYS A 445 10.58 31.35 20.75
C LYS A 445 11.96 32.02 20.63
N GLY A 446 12.95 31.54 21.39
CA GLY A 446 14.27 32.13 21.52
C GLY A 446 15.38 31.09 21.44
N GLU A 447 16.35 31.21 22.34
CA GLU A 447 17.63 30.49 22.26
C GLU A 447 17.50 28.98 22.44
N LEU A 448 16.50 28.52 23.20
CA LEU A 448 16.33 27.08 23.44
C LEU A 448 15.84 26.38 22.17
N PHE A 449 15.01 27.05 21.36
CA PHE A 449 14.61 26.54 20.05
C PHE A 449 15.81 26.41 19.09
N LEU A 450 16.68 27.43 19.05
CA LEU A 450 17.87 27.43 18.20
C LEU A 450 18.87 26.33 18.60
N LYS A 451 19.05 26.13 19.92
CA LYS A 451 19.86 25.04 20.45
C LYS A 451 19.32 23.67 20.03
N ASP A 452 18.01 23.46 20.09
CA ASP A 452 17.39 22.20 19.68
C ASP A 452 17.56 21.94 18.16
N LEU A 453 17.54 22.99 17.32
CA LEU A 453 17.86 22.87 15.89
C LEU A 453 19.31 22.46 15.66
N GLU A 454 20.28 23.11 16.33
CA GLU A 454 21.70 22.75 16.24
C GLU A 454 21.91 21.28 16.61
N GLU A 455 21.37 20.85 17.75
CA GLU A 455 21.47 19.46 18.19
C GLU A 455 20.83 18.49 17.20
N TYR A 456 19.74 18.89 16.53
CA TYR A 456 19.09 18.06 15.51
C TYR A 456 19.95 17.91 14.25
N TYR A 457 20.61 18.98 13.80
CA TYR A 457 21.54 18.92 12.67
C TYR A 457 22.77 18.07 12.98
N GLU A 458 23.34 18.20 14.17
CA GLU A 458 24.47 17.35 14.60
C GLU A 458 24.07 15.89 14.79
N ALA A 459 22.87 15.63 15.30
CA ALA A 459 22.32 14.27 15.37
C ALA A 459 22.14 13.66 13.98
N ALA A 460 21.63 14.42 13.01
CA ALA A 460 21.51 13.95 11.64
C ALA A 460 22.89 13.66 11.02
N ARG A 461 23.87 14.51 11.32
CA ARG A 461 25.26 14.37 10.84
C ARG A 461 25.90 13.09 11.34
N SER A 462 25.72 12.78 12.62
CA SER A 462 26.28 11.56 13.21
C SER A 462 25.69 10.27 12.64
N GLN A 463 24.49 10.32 12.05
CA GLN A 463 23.82 9.18 11.41
C GLN A 463 24.05 9.10 9.89
N SER A 464 24.70 10.11 9.29
CA SER A 464 24.93 10.17 7.85
C SER A 464 26.35 9.72 7.48
N ASP A 465 26.53 9.30 6.22
CA ASP A 465 27.82 8.97 5.62
C ASP A 465 27.82 9.29 4.11
N GLU A 466 28.88 8.93 3.39
CA GLU A 466 29.05 9.21 1.96
C GLU A 466 27.96 8.61 1.05
N ASN A 467 27.27 7.56 1.49
CA ASN A 467 26.27 6.83 0.71
C ASN A 467 24.87 6.89 1.33
N PHE A 468 24.71 7.59 2.46
CA PHE A 468 23.44 7.72 3.17
C PHE A 468 23.31 9.05 3.90
N LEU A 469 22.21 9.74 3.64
CA LEU A 469 21.88 11.02 4.26
C LEU A 469 20.64 10.85 5.14
N LEU A 470 20.77 11.12 6.44
CA LEU A 470 19.62 11.44 7.28
C LEU A 470 19.32 12.93 7.08
N MET A 471 18.27 13.23 6.33
CA MET A 471 17.89 14.60 5.97
C MET A 471 16.98 15.19 7.06
N PRO A 472 17.40 16.25 7.79
CA PRO A 472 16.71 16.78 8.96
C PRO A 472 15.67 17.85 8.59
N ASN A 473 14.48 17.41 8.17
CA ASN A 473 13.34 18.28 7.86
C ASN A 473 12.49 18.56 9.12
N ASP A 474 11.49 19.43 9.00
CA ASP A 474 10.54 19.75 10.08
C ASP A 474 9.10 19.62 9.58
N GLU A 475 8.22 19.03 10.36
CA GLU A 475 6.77 19.08 10.15
C GLU A 475 6.15 20.04 11.17
N ASN A 476 5.38 21.02 10.68
CA ASN A 476 4.64 21.96 11.50
C ASN A 476 3.14 21.96 11.12
N SER A 477 2.29 22.55 11.97
CA SER A 477 0.83 22.50 11.81
C SER A 477 0.09 23.66 12.46
N THR A 478 -1.22 23.78 12.19
CA THR A 478 -2.13 24.77 12.81
C THR A 478 -2.24 24.71 14.34
N GLY A 479 -1.80 23.60 14.97
CA GLY A 479 -1.68 23.46 16.43
C GLY A 479 -0.23 23.44 16.95
N GLY A 480 0.74 23.63 16.06
CA GLY A 480 2.17 23.63 16.38
C GLY A 480 2.68 25.04 16.67
N ARG A 481 3.66 25.47 15.88
CA ARG A 481 4.32 26.78 16.00
C ARG A 481 3.82 27.73 14.91
N PRO A 482 3.69 29.04 15.16
CA PRO A 482 3.50 29.99 14.07
C PRO A 482 4.72 29.96 13.12
N PRO A 483 4.53 30.25 11.83
CA PRO A 483 3.27 30.63 11.19
C PRO A 483 2.41 29.43 10.83
N PHE A 484 1.10 29.63 10.73
CA PHE A 484 0.16 28.59 10.32
C PHE A 484 -0.17 28.72 8.83
N LEU A 485 0.05 27.66 8.05
CA LEU A 485 -0.22 27.62 6.60
C LEU A 485 -1.49 26.83 6.22
N GLY A 486 -2.28 26.41 7.20
CA GLY A 486 -3.40 25.47 6.99
C GLY A 486 -2.92 24.02 6.90
N GLY A 487 -3.66 23.10 7.53
CA GLY A 487 -3.25 21.70 7.67
C GLY A 487 -1.87 21.52 8.33
N HIS A 488 -1.22 20.39 8.04
CA HIS A 488 0.19 20.18 8.30
C HIS A 488 1.03 20.58 7.08
N TYR A 489 2.28 20.96 7.30
CA TYR A 489 3.24 21.25 6.24
C TYR A 489 4.66 20.89 6.67
N ASP A 490 5.42 20.36 5.72
CA ASP A 490 6.84 20.05 5.84
C ASP A 490 7.68 21.26 5.41
N ILE A 491 8.77 21.51 6.12
CA ILE A 491 9.85 22.44 5.78
C ILE A 491 11.05 21.60 5.38
N ILE A 492 11.35 21.58 4.08
CA ILE A 492 12.43 20.80 3.47
C ILE A 492 13.59 21.74 3.16
N ILE A 493 14.68 21.59 3.90
CA ILE A 493 15.79 22.56 3.92
C ILE A 493 16.92 22.16 2.96
N SER A 494 17.59 23.16 2.39
CA SER A 494 18.76 22.97 1.51
C SER A 494 20.09 22.87 2.27
N LYS A 495 20.11 23.24 3.55
CA LYS A 495 21.28 23.25 4.45
C LYS A 495 20.79 23.50 5.89
N PRO A 496 21.61 23.31 6.94
CA PRO A 496 21.25 23.70 8.30
C PRO A 496 20.80 25.16 8.35
N LEU A 497 19.60 25.41 8.90
CA LEU A 497 18.92 26.70 8.82
C LEU A 497 18.35 27.09 10.19
N TYR A 498 18.81 28.21 10.73
CA TYR A 498 18.39 28.69 12.04
C TYR A 498 17.29 29.73 11.94
N TRP A 499 16.20 29.51 12.67
CA TRP A 499 15.04 30.40 12.69
C TRP A 499 14.32 30.33 14.03
N LYS A 500 13.53 31.34 14.35
CA LYS A 500 12.67 31.42 15.54
C LYS A 500 11.21 31.53 15.11
N PRO A 501 10.27 30.83 15.77
CA PRO A 501 8.83 30.90 15.48
C PRO A 501 8.18 32.16 16.08
N SER A 502 8.81 33.32 15.87
CA SER A 502 8.28 34.62 16.23
C SER A 502 9.00 35.74 15.50
N ARG A 503 8.28 36.83 15.26
CA ARG A 503 8.85 38.11 14.81
C ARG A 503 8.08 39.25 15.47
N ALA A 504 8.76 40.08 16.27
CA ALA A 504 8.15 41.23 16.91
C ALA A 504 7.90 42.36 15.89
N ALA A 505 6.96 43.26 16.20
CA ALA A 505 6.72 44.43 15.38
C ALA A 505 8.00 45.28 15.27
N GLY A 506 8.40 45.65 14.05
CA GLY A 506 9.64 46.39 13.77
C GLY A 506 10.92 45.55 13.79
N GLN A 507 10.88 44.29 14.22
CA GLN A 507 12.04 43.40 14.17
C GLN A 507 12.37 43.02 12.71
N PRO A 508 13.65 43.03 12.30
CA PRO A 508 14.04 42.58 10.96
C PRO A 508 13.74 41.09 10.74
N LEU A 509 13.60 40.70 9.47
CA LEU A 509 13.31 39.31 9.07
C LEU A 509 14.43 38.35 9.48
N SER A 510 15.68 38.83 9.48
CA SER A 510 16.84 38.07 9.93
C SER A 510 17.83 38.97 10.65
N GLU A 511 18.58 38.38 11.57
CA GLU A 511 19.61 39.03 12.40
C GLU A 511 20.85 38.13 12.45
N GLU A 512 22.02 38.71 12.67
CA GLU A 512 23.25 37.94 12.88
C GLU A 512 23.32 37.48 14.34
N HIS A 513 23.45 36.17 14.57
CA HIS A 513 23.62 35.57 15.88
C HIS A 513 25.07 35.15 16.10
N PRO A 514 25.71 35.47 17.25
CA PRO A 514 27.13 35.21 17.48
C PRO A 514 27.52 33.72 17.38
N LYS A 515 26.57 32.81 17.59
CA LYS A 515 26.81 31.36 17.55
C LYS A 515 26.32 30.68 16.26
N TYR A 516 25.15 31.08 15.75
CA TYR A 516 24.47 30.36 14.66
C TYR A 516 24.58 31.08 13.31
N GLY A 517 25.25 32.23 13.27
CA GLY A 517 25.25 33.11 12.11
C GLY A 517 23.86 33.70 11.88
N LYS A 518 23.43 33.79 10.62
CA LYS A 518 22.13 34.33 10.26
C LYS A 518 20.97 33.53 10.86
N VAL A 519 20.14 34.19 11.66
CA VAL A 519 18.91 33.63 12.26
C VAL A 519 17.70 34.38 11.75
N TYR A 520 16.68 33.66 11.30
CA TYR A 520 15.42 34.24 10.84
C TYR A 520 14.39 34.39 11.95
N ASN A 521 13.63 35.48 11.94
CA ASN A 521 12.49 35.74 12.81
C ASN A 521 11.21 35.53 12.00
N ILE A 522 10.48 34.43 12.24
CA ILE A 522 9.32 34.03 11.43
C ILE A 522 8.04 34.15 12.26
N GLY A 523 7.23 35.18 12.00
CA GLY A 523 5.94 35.39 12.67
C GLY A 523 4.73 35.10 11.79
N THR A 524 4.86 35.23 10.47
CA THR A 524 3.76 35.20 9.50
C THR A 524 4.05 34.25 8.34
N PRO A 525 3.01 33.81 7.60
CA PRO A 525 3.22 33.05 6.36
C PRO A 525 4.14 33.76 5.37
N ALA A 526 4.06 35.10 5.26
CA ALA A 526 4.92 35.87 4.38
C ALA A 526 6.40 35.83 4.79
N ASP A 527 6.69 35.84 6.09
CA ASP A 527 8.05 35.69 6.60
C ASP A 527 8.63 34.33 6.21
N LEU A 528 7.86 33.25 6.39
CA LEU A 528 8.28 31.89 6.04
C LEU A 528 8.54 31.76 4.54
N MET A 529 7.66 32.30 3.69
CA MET A 529 7.88 32.26 2.25
C MET A 529 9.09 33.10 1.82
N SER A 530 9.33 34.24 2.47
CA SER A 530 10.52 35.07 2.20
C SER A 530 11.81 34.33 2.58
N MET A 531 11.84 33.69 3.76
CA MET A 531 12.96 32.83 4.15
C MET A 531 13.14 31.68 3.15
N ALA A 532 12.03 31.07 2.70
CA ALA A 532 12.07 29.95 1.78
C ALA A 532 12.63 30.31 0.40
N GLU A 533 12.33 31.52 -0.08
CA GLU A 533 12.92 32.06 -1.30
C GLU A 533 14.43 32.33 -1.12
N ILE A 534 14.83 33.00 -0.04
CA ILE A 534 16.22 33.38 0.22
C ILE A 534 17.12 32.16 0.46
N GLU A 535 16.64 31.18 1.23
CA GLU A 535 17.44 30.04 1.70
C GLU A 535 17.19 28.76 0.89
N ASN A 536 16.46 28.85 -0.23
CA ASN A 536 16.11 27.70 -1.07
C ASN A 536 15.46 26.57 -0.25
N VAL A 537 14.37 26.88 0.46
CA VAL A 537 13.60 25.92 1.24
C VAL A 537 12.32 25.56 0.47
N LEU A 538 11.91 24.32 0.56
CA LEU A 538 10.64 23.86 0.00
C LEU A 538 9.61 23.61 1.10
N ILE A 539 8.36 23.95 0.79
CA ILE A 539 7.19 23.69 1.63
C ILE A 539 6.30 22.66 0.92
N SER A 540 5.88 21.62 1.63
CA SER A 540 4.97 20.58 1.10
C SER A 540 3.87 20.26 2.10
N MET A 541 2.66 19.96 1.64
CA MET A 541 1.60 19.43 2.51
C MET A 541 1.70 17.90 2.55
N PRO A 542 2.14 17.25 3.65
CA PRO A 542 2.41 15.81 3.65
C PRO A 542 1.17 14.93 3.44
N HIS A 543 0.04 15.26 4.07
CA HIS A 543 -1.15 14.40 4.05
C HIS A 543 -2.43 15.18 3.71
N PRO A 544 -2.58 15.66 2.46
CA PRO A 544 -3.75 16.46 2.07
C PRO A 544 -5.07 15.70 2.27
N ASP A 545 -6.12 16.42 2.68
CA ASP A 545 -7.49 15.94 2.92
C ASP A 545 -7.62 14.72 3.85
N THR A 546 -6.66 14.51 4.76
CA THR A 546 -6.79 13.52 5.84
C THR A 546 -6.16 14.04 7.13
N LYS A 547 -6.34 13.32 8.24
CA LYS A 547 -5.89 13.74 9.59
C LYS A 547 -6.31 15.20 9.86
N ARG A 548 -5.41 16.01 10.42
CA ARG A 548 -5.59 17.45 10.68
C ARG A 548 -5.39 18.34 9.45
N SER A 549 -5.29 17.74 8.26
CA SER A 549 -5.26 18.43 6.97
C SER A 549 -6.56 18.22 6.18
N SER A 550 -7.60 17.66 6.80
CA SER A 550 -8.93 17.53 6.18
C SER A 550 -9.50 18.89 5.77
N GLY A 551 -9.87 19.05 4.49
CA GLY A 551 -10.32 20.32 3.91
C GLY A 551 -9.18 21.16 3.31
N PHE A 552 -7.94 20.67 3.39
CA PHE A 552 -6.75 21.28 2.80
C PHE A 552 -6.17 20.34 1.73
N PRO A 553 -5.73 20.87 0.56
CA PRO A 553 -5.37 22.27 0.33
C PRO A 553 -6.52 23.19 -0.11
N GLN A 554 -7.74 22.69 -0.29
CA GLN A 554 -8.85 23.49 -0.86
C GLN A 554 -9.04 24.84 -0.15
N ALA A 555 -9.00 24.87 1.18
CA ALA A 555 -9.18 26.08 1.97
C ALA A 555 -8.07 27.14 1.81
N ILE A 556 -6.88 26.75 1.36
CA ILE A 556 -5.71 27.63 1.22
C ILE A 556 -5.29 27.83 -0.24
N MET A 557 -6.02 27.22 -1.18
CA MET A 557 -5.58 27.07 -2.56
C MET A 557 -5.34 28.43 -3.24
N ASP A 558 -6.09 29.46 -2.86
CA ASP A 558 -5.97 30.82 -3.38
C ASP A 558 -5.10 31.77 -2.55
N SER A 559 -4.50 31.26 -1.46
CA SER A 559 -3.61 32.05 -0.63
C SER A 559 -2.29 32.37 -1.34
N ALA A 560 -1.67 33.50 -1.01
CA ALA A 560 -0.40 33.91 -1.60
C ALA A 560 0.72 32.90 -1.34
N TYR A 561 0.76 32.28 -0.14
CA TYR A 561 1.80 31.32 0.22
C TYR A 561 1.61 29.97 -0.49
N PHE A 562 0.38 29.47 -0.63
CA PHE A 562 0.16 28.22 -1.37
C PHE A 562 0.45 28.40 -2.87
N MET A 563 0.12 29.57 -3.42
CA MET A 563 0.43 29.90 -4.82
C MET A 563 1.91 30.18 -5.09
N HIS A 564 2.74 30.32 -4.04
CA HIS A 564 4.17 30.52 -4.16
C HIS A 564 4.89 29.29 -4.73
N GLU A 565 5.99 29.49 -5.45
CA GLU A 565 6.73 28.40 -6.08
C GLU A 565 7.44 27.49 -5.08
N ASN A 566 7.95 28.03 -3.98
CA ASN A 566 8.55 27.24 -2.89
C ASN A 566 7.54 26.36 -2.14
N TYR A 567 6.23 26.65 -2.19
CA TYR A 567 5.22 25.68 -1.76
C TYR A 567 5.06 24.65 -2.88
N PHE A 568 6.01 23.74 -3.03
CA PHE A 568 6.18 23.01 -4.28
C PHE A 568 5.25 21.81 -4.45
N GLY A 569 4.70 21.24 -3.37
CA GLY A 569 4.13 19.91 -3.48
C GLY A 569 3.09 19.51 -2.44
N LEU A 570 2.52 18.35 -2.72
CA LEU A 570 1.60 17.61 -1.87
C LEU A 570 2.17 16.20 -1.67
N GLY A 571 1.99 15.64 -0.48
CA GLY A 571 2.49 14.33 -0.12
C GLY A 571 1.56 13.22 -0.58
N TYR A 572 2.16 12.22 -1.23
CA TYR A 572 1.51 11.05 -1.78
C TYR A 572 1.77 9.85 -0.90
N ARG A 573 0.72 9.43 -0.21
CA ARG A 573 0.64 8.19 0.57
C ARG A 573 -0.56 7.39 0.10
N TRP A 574 -0.34 6.35 -0.69
CA TRP A 574 -1.43 5.58 -1.31
C TRP A 574 -2.32 4.82 -0.32
N GLY A 575 -1.75 4.40 0.81
CA GLY A 575 -2.49 3.61 1.81
C GLY A 575 -3.54 4.43 2.57
N MET A 576 -3.47 5.76 2.53
CA MET A 576 -4.49 6.64 3.15
C MET A 576 -5.71 6.71 2.24
N GLY A 577 -6.85 6.25 2.74
CA GLY A 577 -8.11 6.20 1.99
C GLY A 577 -8.13 5.15 0.87
N ILE A 578 -7.26 4.13 0.96
CA ILE A 578 -7.19 3.04 -0.03
C ILE A 578 -8.53 2.32 -0.16
N ASP A 579 -8.89 1.98 -1.41
CA ASP A 579 -10.11 1.27 -1.77
C ASP A 579 -9.70 0.13 -2.70
N ALA A 580 -10.14 -1.09 -2.42
CA ALA A 580 -9.68 -2.25 -3.16
C ALA A 580 -10.28 -2.35 -4.57
N SER A 581 -11.19 -1.43 -4.95
CA SER A 581 -11.66 -1.30 -6.34
C SER A 581 -10.74 -0.49 -7.24
N ALA A 582 -9.76 0.23 -6.67
CA ALA A 582 -8.85 1.08 -7.42
C ALA A 582 -8.05 0.27 -8.46
N SER A 583 -7.73 0.93 -9.57
CA SER A 583 -6.76 0.44 -10.57
C SER A 583 -5.45 1.23 -10.51
N ARG A 584 -5.44 2.35 -9.79
CA ARG A 584 -4.25 3.14 -9.48
C ARG A 584 -4.11 3.32 -7.97
N LEU A 585 -2.90 3.23 -7.45
CA LEU A 585 -2.66 3.63 -6.06
C LEU A 585 -3.00 5.12 -5.89
N GLY A 586 -3.77 5.46 -4.85
CA GLY A 586 -4.25 6.82 -4.57
C GLY A 586 -5.32 7.38 -5.53
N GLU A 587 -5.98 6.53 -6.33
CA GLU A 587 -6.99 6.93 -7.34
C GLU A 587 -8.11 7.81 -6.79
N TYR A 588 -8.67 7.46 -5.64
CA TYR A 588 -9.85 8.14 -5.10
C TYR A 588 -9.55 9.40 -4.30
N ARG A 589 -8.33 9.53 -3.75
CA ARG A 589 -7.93 10.63 -2.86
C ARG A 589 -6.86 11.48 -3.53
N PHE A 590 -5.60 11.04 -3.43
CA PHE A 590 -4.45 11.86 -3.80
C PHE A 590 -4.45 12.26 -5.27
N LEU A 591 -4.60 11.32 -6.21
CA LEU A 591 -4.48 11.64 -7.65
C LEU A 591 -5.52 12.69 -8.09
N LYS A 592 -6.75 12.57 -7.58
CA LYS A 592 -7.81 13.56 -7.85
C LYS A 592 -7.48 14.94 -7.28
N ILE A 593 -7.04 15.00 -6.02
CA ILE A 593 -6.67 16.27 -5.36
C ILE A 593 -5.48 16.91 -6.09
N TRP A 594 -4.49 16.11 -6.48
CA TRP A 594 -3.29 16.58 -7.15
C TRP A 594 -3.57 17.13 -8.55
N ASP A 595 -4.36 16.41 -9.34
CA ASP A 595 -4.76 16.84 -10.68
C ASP A 595 -5.66 18.09 -10.61
N HIS A 596 -6.58 18.16 -9.65
CA HIS A 596 -7.41 19.35 -9.40
C HIS A 596 -6.56 20.56 -9.01
N THR A 597 -5.62 20.37 -8.09
CA THR A 597 -4.68 21.41 -7.66
C THR A 597 -3.91 21.96 -8.86
N ASN A 598 -3.39 21.08 -9.72
CA ASN A 598 -2.62 21.51 -10.89
C ASN A 598 -3.45 22.24 -11.94
N ASN A 599 -4.71 21.85 -12.15
CA ASN A 599 -5.65 22.65 -12.94
C ASN A 599 -5.84 24.06 -12.37
N ARG A 600 -5.99 24.18 -11.04
CA ARG A 600 -6.05 25.49 -10.39
C ARG A 600 -4.76 26.29 -10.56
N MET A 601 -3.59 25.66 -10.42
CA MET A 601 -2.30 26.33 -10.58
C MET A 601 -2.14 26.93 -11.99
N VAL A 602 -2.38 26.15 -13.04
CA VAL A 602 -2.25 26.64 -14.43
C VAL A 602 -3.28 27.70 -14.77
N LYS A 603 -4.51 27.59 -14.26
CA LYS A 603 -5.57 28.61 -14.43
C LYS A 603 -5.17 29.97 -13.86
N ASN A 604 -4.39 29.98 -12.78
CA ASN A 604 -3.86 31.19 -12.15
C ASN A 604 -2.46 31.58 -12.65
N GLY A 605 -1.94 30.91 -13.69
CA GLY A 605 -0.62 31.17 -14.25
C GLY A 605 0.55 30.77 -13.34
N LYS A 606 0.30 30.01 -12.26
CA LYS A 606 1.29 29.65 -11.23
C LYS A 606 2.02 28.33 -11.56
N SER A 607 3.10 28.08 -10.83
CA SER A 607 3.90 26.85 -10.93
C SER A 607 3.07 25.62 -10.53
N LEU A 608 3.27 24.50 -11.22
CA LEU A 608 2.63 23.24 -10.88
C LEU A 608 3.06 22.78 -9.47
N LYS A 609 2.20 21.99 -8.83
CA LYS A 609 2.54 21.28 -7.58
C LYS A 609 2.94 19.84 -7.90
N PHE A 610 3.94 19.34 -7.20
CA PHE A 610 4.48 17.99 -7.38
C PHE A 610 4.00 17.02 -6.31
N ALA A 611 4.02 15.73 -6.65
CA ALA A 611 3.73 14.64 -5.74
C ALA A 611 5.04 14.20 -5.07
N LEU A 612 5.15 14.41 -3.76
CA LEU A 612 6.25 13.89 -2.95
C LEU A 612 5.80 12.57 -2.31
N ALA A 613 6.43 11.44 -2.62
CA ALA A 613 6.18 10.22 -1.87
C ALA A 613 6.56 10.39 -0.41
N ILE A 614 5.63 10.11 0.50
CA ILE A 614 5.80 10.26 1.95
C ILE A 614 5.42 8.98 2.70
N SER A 615 6.04 8.78 3.86
CA SER A 615 5.58 7.84 4.90
C SER A 615 4.81 8.60 6.00
N GLU A 616 4.26 7.86 6.96
CA GLU A 616 3.77 8.40 8.24
C GLU A 616 4.35 7.60 9.41
N SER A 617 5.33 6.74 9.12
CA SER A 617 5.78 5.78 10.12
C SER A 617 6.45 6.50 11.28
N ARG A 618 6.13 6.00 12.47
CA ARG A 618 6.55 6.54 13.74
C ARG A 618 7.44 5.53 14.43
N SER A 619 8.57 6.04 14.88
CA SER A 619 9.56 5.32 15.69
C SER A 619 9.94 6.16 16.92
N ASP A 620 9.26 7.29 17.11
CA ASP A 620 9.36 8.22 18.23
C ASP A 620 8.47 7.84 19.43
N ILE A 621 7.54 6.90 19.24
CA ILE A 621 6.74 6.28 20.29
C ILE A 621 7.40 4.97 20.74
N GLY A 622 7.41 4.75 22.06
CA GLY A 622 8.04 3.57 22.66
C GLY A 622 9.57 3.58 22.53
N GLU A 623 10.17 2.39 22.65
CA GLU A 623 11.63 2.19 22.60
C GLU A 623 12.11 1.29 21.46
N ARG A 624 11.18 0.62 20.76
CA ARG A 624 11.48 -0.40 19.74
C ARG A 624 12.20 0.17 18.51
N GLY A 625 11.89 1.40 18.14
CA GLY A 625 12.37 1.98 16.88
C GLY A 625 11.81 1.24 15.67
N LYS A 626 12.65 1.04 14.65
CA LYS A 626 12.30 0.33 13.40
C LYS A 626 13.24 -0.85 13.15
N PRO A 627 12.97 -2.04 13.70
CA PRO A 627 13.77 -3.23 13.45
C PRO A 627 13.80 -3.65 11.96
N PRO A 628 14.86 -4.34 11.49
CA PRO A 628 15.01 -4.72 10.08
C PRO A 628 13.95 -5.70 9.53
N TYR A 629 13.15 -6.32 10.41
CA TYR A 629 12.08 -7.24 10.04
C TYR A 629 10.69 -6.58 9.96
N ASP A 630 10.60 -5.27 10.21
CA ASP A 630 9.40 -4.49 9.96
C ASP A 630 9.19 -4.28 8.46
N ASP A 631 7.94 -4.16 8.03
CA ASP A 631 7.60 -4.11 6.61
C ASP A 631 7.72 -2.69 6.03
N THR A 632 8.94 -2.16 6.12
CA THR A 632 9.24 -0.80 5.65
C THR A 632 9.15 -0.70 4.13
N TYR A 633 9.45 -1.79 3.42
CA TYR A 633 9.41 -1.85 1.96
C TYR A 633 7.96 -1.80 1.43
N GLY A 634 7.12 -2.76 1.81
CA GLY A 634 5.76 -2.85 1.28
C GLY A 634 4.90 -1.66 1.71
N MET A 635 5.19 -1.09 2.87
CA MET A 635 4.39 0.01 3.39
C MET A 635 4.78 1.37 2.83
N SER A 636 6.01 1.67 2.43
CA SER A 636 6.39 3.07 2.12
C SER A 636 6.65 3.35 0.63
N PRO A 637 5.98 4.34 0.00
CA PRO A 637 6.41 4.89 -1.29
C PRO A 637 7.79 5.54 -1.21
N VAL A 638 8.51 5.58 -2.33
CA VAL A 638 9.79 6.30 -2.44
C VAL A 638 9.86 7.20 -3.66
N ASN A 639 10.78 8.15 -3.59
CA ASN A 639 11.12 9.07 -4.67
C ASN A 639 12.47 8.67 -5.26
N TYR A 640 12.57 8.51 -6.58
CA TYR A 640 13.84 8.33 -7.27
C TYR A 640 14.26 9.69 -7.84
N LEU A 641 15.21 10.32 -7.17
CA LEU A 641 15.73 11.64 -7.52
C LEU A 641 16.85 11.48 -8.53
N GLN A 642 16.85 12.27 -9.60
CA GLN A 642 17.95 12.28 -10.57
C GLN A 642 19.18 12.94 -9.94
N LEU A 643 20.02 12.12 -9.30
CA LEU A 643 21.20 12.50 -8.53
C LEU A 643 22.27 11.40 -8.67
N ASP A 644 23.50 11.79 -9.00
CA ASP A 644 24.61 10.84 -9.17
C ASP A 644 25.19 10.36 -7.83
N HIS A 645 25.20 11.22 -6.82
CA HIS A 645 25.73 10.97 -5.48
C HIS A 645 24.76 11.43 -4.39
N VAL A 646 24.96 10.94 -3.16
CA VAL A 646 24.20 11.39 -1.99
C VAL A 646 24.82 12.69 -1.48
N PRO A 647 24.06 13.79 -1.34
CA PRO A 647 24.60 15.03 -0.80
C PRO A 647 24.94 14.93 0.69
N THR A 648 25.72 15.88 1.19
CA THR A 648 26.01 15.99 2.63
C THR A 648 24.94 16.81 3.33
N ILE A 649 24.94 16.79 4.67
CA ILE A 649 24.03 17.65 5.45
C ILE A 649 24.30 19.12 5.22
N ASP A 650 25.56 19.52 5.03
CA ASP A 650 25.92 20.94 4.89
C ASP A 650 25.43 21.54 3.57
N ASP A 651 25.22 20.71 2.55
CA ASP A 651 24.68 21.12 1.26
C ASP A 651 23.72 20.06 0.71
N MET A 652 22.45 20.20 1.07
CA MET A 652 21.32 19.44 0.55
C MET A 652 20.63 20.17 -0.61
N SER A 653 21.21 21.27 -1.12
CA SER A 653 20.65 22.00 -2.26
C SER A 653 20.49 21.15 -3.52
N PRO A 654 21.32 20.12 -3.81
CA PRO A 654 21.06 19.23 -4.95
C PRO A 654 19.71 18.49 -4.85
N ILE A 655 19.30 18.08 -3.64
CA ILE A 655 17.99 17.45 -3.40
C ILE A 655 16.89 18.46 -3.66
N VAL A 656 16.97 19.63 -3.03
CA VAL A 656 15.95 20.68 -3.17
C VAL A 656 15.80 21.11 -4.63
N ASN A 657 16.90 21.34 -5.34
CA ASN A 657 16.88 21.76 -6.74
C ASN A 657 16.28 20.67 -7.64
N THR A 658 16.59 19.40 -7.38
CA THR A 658 16.01 18.25 -8.11
C THR A 658 14.51 18.16 -7.90
N LEU A 659 14.04 18.31 -6.65
CA LEU A 659 12.61 18.35 -6.33
C LEU A 659 11.92 19.56 -6.98
N LYS A 660 12.50 20.76 -6.87
CA LYS A 660 11.95 22.00 -7.44
C LYS A 660 11.85 21.95 -8.97
N ALA A 661 12.77 21.25 -9.63
CA ALA A 661 12.76 21.03 -11.08
C ALA A 661 11.80 19.92 -11.54
N GLY A 662 11.33 19.07 -10.62
CA GLY A 662 10.51 17.90 -10.97
C GLY A 662 11.31 16.74 -11.56
N ASN A 663 12.63 16.74 -11.38
CA ASN A 663 13.55 15.73 -11.91
C ASN A 663 13.59 14.47 -11.03
N PHE A 664 12.42 13.90 -10.78
CA PHE A 664 12.24 12.69 -10.01
C PHE A 664 10.93 12.00 -10.39
N PHE A 665 10.82 10.72 -10.06
CA PHE A 665 9.56 10.00 -10.15
C PHE A 665 9.26 9.31 -8.83
N VAL A 666 7.97 9.08 -8.59
CA VAL A 666 7.51 8.31 -7.45
C VAL A 666 7.25 6.87 -7.90
N THR A 667 7.58 5.91 -7.06
CA THR A 667 7.35 4.49 -7.35
C THR A 667 7.14 3.65 -6.09
N THR A 668 6.51 2.49 -6.29
CA THR A 668 6.50 1.36 -5.37
C THR A 668 7.79 0.51 -5.41
N GLY A 669 8.57 0.58 -6.50
CA GLY A 669 9.85 -0.14 -6.66
C GLY A 669 9.80 -1.30 -7.67
N GLU A 670 8.61 -1.83 -7.97
CA GLU A 670 8.42 -2.86 -9.00
C GLU A 670 8.43 -2.27 -10.41
N VAL A 671 7.81 -1.11 -10.59
CA VAL A 671 7.76 -0.36 -11.85
C VAL A 671 8.71 0.83 -11.74
N LEU A 672 9.66 0.98 -12.65
CA LEU A 672 10.66 2.04 -12.62
C LEU A 672 10.65 2.82 -13.93
N ILE A 673 10.98 4.12 -13.85
CA ILE A 673 11.06 5.02 -15.02
C ILE A 673 12.50 5.56 -15.13
N PRO A 674 13.47 4.77 -15.64
CA PRO A 674 14.86 5.23 -15.75
C PRO A 674 15.06 6.50 -16.59
N SER A 675 14.19 6.75 -17.57
CA SER A 675 14.25 7.96 -18.38
C SER A 675 12.85 8.39 -18.83
N TYR A 676 12.63 9.70 -18.91
CA TYR A 676 11.39 10.29 -19.37
C TYR A 676 11.66 11.63 -20.05
N GLN A 677 11.04 11.88 -21.19
CA GLN A 677 11.09 13.17 -21.87
C GLN A 677 9.85 13.38 -22.75
N ILE A 678 9.57 14.64 -23.08
CA ILE A 678 8.57 15.03 -24.08
C ILE A 678 9.29 15.70 -25.24
N LYS A 679 9.08 15.19 -26.46
CA LYS A 679 9.59 15.78 -27.71
C LYS A 679 8.45 16.32 -28.58
N GLY A 680 8.82 17.13 -29.57
CA GLY A 680 7.89 17.68 -30.57
C GLY A 680 7.55 19.16 -30.35
N GLU A 681 7.19 19.82 -31.46
CA GLU A 681 6.85 21.24 -31.52
C GLU A 681 5.33 21.43 -31.68
N GLY A 682 4.83 22.62 -31.37
CA GLY A 682 3.40 22.88 -31.48
C GLY A 682 2.56 21.96 -30.58
N ASN A 683 1.40 21.57 -31.11
CA ASN A 683 0.49 20.65 -30.44
C ASN A 683 0.84 19.17 -30.64
N GLN A 684 1.65 18.82 -31.65
CA GLN A 684 2.00 17.42 -31.90
C GLN A 684 3.24 17.05 -31.09
N LYS A 685 3.02 16.27 -30.03
CA LYS A 685 4.07 15.89 -29.08
C LYS A 685 4.17 14.39 -28.94
N THR A 686 5.29 13.94 -28.38
CA THR A 686 5.54 12.52 -28.11
C THR A 686 6.17 12.38 -26.74
N ILE A 687 5.55 11.58 -25.88
CA ILE A 687 6.18 11.09 -24.65
C ILE A 687 7.10 9.94 -25.01
N ILE A 688 8.35 10.02 -24.55
CA ILE A 688 9.33 8.94 -24.65
C ILE A 688 9.72 8.55 -23.22
N ALA A 689 9.40 7.32 -22.82
CA ALA A 689 9.64 6.84 -21.47
C ALA A 689 10.24 5.44 -21.48
N ASP A 690 11.41 5.26 -20.85
CA ASP A 690 11.93 3.94 -20.55
C ASP A 690 11.26 3.42 -19.30
N ILE A 691 10.65 2.24 -19.38
CA ILE A 691 9.98 1.60 -18.25
C ILE A 691 10.60 0.23 -18.02
N MET A 692 10.81 -0.12 -16.75
CA MET A 692 11.19 -1.45 -16.29
C MET A 692 10.15 -1.94 -15.30
N TRP A 693 9.84 -3.23 -15.30
CA TRP A 693 8.85 -3.80 -14.38
C TRP A 693 9.16 -5.23 -13.97
N THR A 694 8.66 -5.67 -12.82
CA THR A 694 8.79 -7.05 -12.35
C THR A 694 7.53 -7.88 -12.58
N PHE A 695 6.35 -7.39 -12.20
CA PHE A 695 5.06 -8.01 -12.53
C PHE A 695 4.61 -7.64 -13.95
N PRO A 696 3.78 -8.46 -14.62
CA PRO A 696 3.20 -8.09 -15.91
C PRO A 696 2.57 -6.69 -15.87
N LEU A 697 2.97 -5.82 -16.80
CA LEU A 697 2.51 -4.44 -16.84
C LEU A 697 1.05 -4.38 -17.32
N ASP A 698 0.16 -3.69 -16.62
CA ASP A 698 -1.27 -3.66 -16.97
C ASP A 698 -1.57 -2.59 -18.01
N PHE A 699 -1.14 -1.36 -17.74
CA PHE A 699 -1.23 -0.25 -18.68
C PHE A 699 -0.21 0.85 -18.38
N VAL A 700 0.06 1.66 -19.40
CA VAL A 700 0.68 2.99 -19.25
C VAL A 700 -0.33 4.06 -19.58
N GLU A 701 -0.19 5.25 -19.01
CA GLU A 701 -1.11 6.34 -19.26
C GLU A 701 -0.44 7.70 -19.34
N ILE A 702 -1.00 8.54 -20.19
CA ILE A 702 -0.79 9.98 -20.20
C ILE A 702 -1.98 10.60 -19.47
N VAL A 703 -1.72 11.38 -18.43
CA VAL A 703 -2.75 12.19 -17.74
C VAL A 703 -2.51 13.65 -18.06
N TRP A 704 -3.54 14.39 -18.40
CA TRP A 704 -3.45 15.79 -18.81
C TRP A 704 -4.55 16.62 -18.14
N GLY A 705 -4.34 17.93 -18.06
CA GLY A 705 -5.37 18.87 -17.65
C GLY A 705 -5.34 20.16 -18.47
N ASP A 706 -6.52 20.76 -18.67
CA ASP A 706 -6.73 21.99 -19.45
C ASP A 706 -6.88 23.25 -18.56
N GLY A 707 -6.77 23.09 -17.24
CA GLY A 707 -7.02 24.15 -16.25
C GLY A 707 -8.41 24.07 -15.60
N GLU A 708 -9.29 23.21 -16.08
CA GLU A 708 -10.62 22.96 -15.52
C GLU A 708 -10.92 21.47 -15.37
N LYS A 709 -10.65 20.69 -16.42
CA LYS A 709 -10.86 19.25 -16.49
C LYS A 709 -9.54 18.52 -16.58
N THR A 710 -9.58 17.26 -16.13
CA THR A 710 -8.49 16.29 -16.25
C THR A 710 -8.97 15.14 -17.11
N GLY A 711 -8.12 14.65 -17.99
CA GLY A 711 -8.36 13.45 -18.78
C GLY A 711 -7.14 12.55 -18.84
N SER A 712 -7.31 11.38 -19.44
CA SER A 712 -6.20 10.45 -19.65
C SER A 712 -6.31 9.71 -20.98
N ILE A 713 -5.15 9.29 -21.48
CA ILE A 713 -4.99 8.37 -22.62
C ILE A 713 -4.35 7.12 -22.05
N ILE A 714 -5.10 6.02 -22.02
CA ILE A 714 -4.67 4.74 -21.45
C ILE A 714 -4.25 3.81 -22.58
N ILE A 715 -3.08 3.22 -22.46
CA ILE A 715 -2.53 2.26 -23.42
C ILE A 715 -2.39 0.92 -22.69
N PRO A 716 -3.21 -0.08 -23.05
CA PRO A 716 -3.11 -1.40 -22.44
C PRO A 716 -1.76 -2.03 -22.83
N THR A 717 -1.16 -2.74 -21.88
CA THR A 717 0.12 -3.44 -22.06
C THR A 717 0.00 -4.93 -21.76
N SER A 718 -1.21 -5.46 -21.93
CA SER A 718 -1.54 -6.87 -21.70
C SER A 718 -0.71 -7.85 -22.52
N ASP A 719 -0.02 -7.39 -23.57
CA ASP A 719 0.94 -8.16 -24.38
C ASP A 719 2.31 -8.35 -23.70
N LEU A 720 2.65 -7.52 -22.71
CA LEU A 720 3.95 -7.51 -22.06
C LEU A 720 4.03 -8.51 -20.89
N SER A 721 5.08 -9.34 -20.88
CA SER A 721 5.36 -10.34 -19.85
C SER A 721 6.04 -9.73 -18.61
N SER A 722 6.13 -10.49 -17.51
CA SER A 722 6.91 -10.15 -16.31
C SER A 722 8.39 -9.86 -16.62
N PHE A 723 9.08 -9.15 -15.71
CA PHE A 723 10.52 -8.86 -15.76
C PHE A 723 11.01 -8.18 -17.05
N GLY A 724 10.22 -7.25 -17.58
CA GLY A 724 10.49 -6.59 -18.86
C GLY A 724 11.12 -5.20 -18.73
N ARG A 725 11.59 -4.71 -19.87
CA ARG A 725 11.99 -3.31 -20.11
C ARG A 725 11.54 -2.90 -21.50
N LYS A 726 10.95 -1.72 -21.64
CA LYS A 726 10.50 -1.18 -22.94
C LYS A 726 10.58 0.35 -22.93
N THR A 727 11.02 0.91 -24.05
CA THR A 727 10.85 2.33 -24.35
C THR A 727 9.49 2.52 -25.01
N PHE A 728 8.63 3.32 -24.39
CA PHE A 728 7.34 3.71 -24.94
C PHE A 728 7.51 5.03 -25.69
N GLU A 729 7.04 5.08 -26.93
CA GLU A 729 6.94 6.30 -27.73
C GLU A 729 5.46 6.55 -28.03
N ILE A 730 4.87 7.52 -27.34
CA ILE A 730 3.43 7.73 -27.34
C ILE A 730 3.14 9.13 -27.92
N PRO A 731 2.69 9.20 -29.18
CA PRO A 731 2.26 10.47 -29.75
C PRO A 731 0.95 10.93 -29.11
N PHE A 732 0.81 12.23 -28.89
CA PHE A 732 -0.42 12.85 -28.42
C PHE A 732 -0.60 14.27 -28.98
N ASP A 733 -1.86 14.68 -29.14
CA ASP A 733 -2.22 16.05 -29.49
C ASP A 733 -2.42 16.87 -28.22
N ALA A 734 -1.53 17.82 -27.98
CA ALA A 734 -1.54 18.73 -26.83
C ALA A 734 -2.54 19.89 -26.96
N LYS A 735 -3.34 19.96 -28.03
CA LYS A 735 -4.31 21.05 -28.25
C LYS A 735 -5.25 21.20 -27.05
N GLY A 736 -5.24 22.38 -26.45
CA GLY A 736 -6.05 22.71 -25.27
C GLY A 736 -5.49 22.20 -23.93
N MET A 737 -4.49 21.30 -23.94
CA MET A 737 -3.85 20.81 -22.72
C MET A 737 -2.90 21.88 -22.15
N LYS A 738 -2.91 22.07 -20.83
CA LYS A 738 -2.04 23.02 -20.11
C LYS A 738 -0.94 22.34 -19.30
N TRP A 739 -1.15 21.09 -18.90
CA TRP A 739 -0.12 20.26 -18.29
C TRP A 739 -0.33 18.79 -18.64
N VAL A 740 0.73 17.99 -18.54
CA VAL A 740 0.71 16.55 -18.78
C VAL A 740 1.67 15.81 -17.85
N ARG A 741 1.33 14.59 -17.47
CA ARG A 741 2.20 13.64 -16.74
C ARG A 741 2.01 12.23 -17.29
N PHE A 742 2.98 11.37 -17.01
CA PHE A 742 2.98 9.96 -17.40
C PHE A 742 2.96 9.05 -16.17
N ALA A 743 2.30 7.90 -16.27
CA ALA A 743 2.34 6.85 -15.26
C ALA A 743 2.30 5.46 -15.90
N ALA A 744 2.81 4.46 -15.16
CA ALA A 744 2.81 3.06 -15.53
C ALA A 744 2.34 2.21 -14.35
N TRP A 745 1.46 1.24 -14.60
CA TRP A 745 0.81 0.43 -13.58
C TRP A 745 0.86 -1.05 -13.96
N ASP A 746 1.09 -1.92 -12.97
CA ASP A 746 1.13 -3.38 -13.16
C ASP A 746 -0.10 -4.09 -12.59
N VAL A 747 -0.17 -5.41 -12.83
CA VAL A 747 -1.31 -6.24 -12.39
C VAL A 747 -1.41 -6.45 -10.87
N ALA A 748 -0.40 -6.06 -10.11
CA ALA A 748 -0.43 -6.02 -8.66
C ALA A 748 -0.79 -4.61 -8.14
N THR A 749 -1.22 -3.70 -9.02
CA THR A 749 -1.51 -2.28 -8.72
C THR A 749 -0.27 -1.49 -8.34
N ASN A 750 0.93 -2.05 -8.52
CA ASN A 750 2.15 -1.29 -8.33
C ASN A 750 2.28 -0.26 -9.44
N GLY A 751 3.01 0.81 -9.20
CA GLY A 751 3.17 1.81 -10.24
C GLY A 751 4.24 2.83 -9.99
N ALA A 752 4.53 3.56 -11.07
CA ALA A 752 5.39 4.72 -11.07
C ALA A 752 4.75 5.89 -11.81
N LEU A 753 5.01 7.10 -11.33
CA LEU A 753 4.49 8.34 -11.91
C LEU A 753 5.56 9.42 -11.93
N VAL A 754 5.62 10.17 -13.03
CA VAL A 754 6.48 11.34 -13.18
C VAL A 754 5.73 12.61 -12.77
N GLN A 755 6.47 13.67 -12.48
CA GLN A 755 5.89 14.97 -12.16
C GLN A 755 5.25 15.64 -13.39
N PRO A 756 4.18 16.43 -13.22
CA PRO A 756 3.52 17.10 -14.32
C PRO A 756 4.40 18.19 -14.92
N ILE A 757 4.39 18.27 -16.24
CA ILE A 757 5.09 19.28 -17.02
C ILE A 757 4.05 20.25 -17.59
N ARG A 758 4.33 21.54 -17.47
CA ARG A 758 3.50 22.58 -18.08
C ARG A 758 3.72 22.60 -19.59
N LEU A 759 2.64 22.61 -20.34
CA LEU A 759 2.65 22.76 -21.79
C LEU A 759 2.52 24.25 -22.11
N LYS A 760 3.42 24.77 -22.96
CA LYS A 760 3.30 26.16 -23.45
C LYS A 760 2.10 26.23 -24.40
N SER A 761 1.24 27.25 -24.26
CA SER A 761 0.22 27.51 -25.28
C SER A 761 0.92 27.87 -26.58
N VAL A 762 0.54 27.20 -27.66
CA VAL A 762 0.77 27.71 -29.01
C VAL A 762 -0.56 28.37 -29.36
N ASP A 763 -0.68 29.64 -28.97
CA ASP A 763 -1.80 30.48 -29.36
C ASP A 763 -1.70 30.82 -30.85
#